data_AF-A0A8J7TB01-F1
#
_entry.id   AF-A0A8J7TB01-F1
#
_cell.length_a   1.000
_cell.length_b   1.000
_cell.length_c   1.000
_cell.angle_alpha   90.00
_cell.angle_beta   90.00
_cell.angle_gamma   90.00
#
_symmetry.space_group_name_H-M   'P 1'
#
loop_
_entity.id
_entity.type
_entity.pdbx_description
1 polymer ?
#
loop_
_entity_poly.entity_id
_entity_poly.type
_entity_poly.pdbx_seq_one_letter_code
_entity_poly.pdbx_strand_id
1 'polypeptide(L)'
;ILFCSLPSQVILVASEEEVECVPGFQEKNYELEYGVGFRKEEALLKVHFDDCAGNENVKFEVSHPYLTVDQDGSLVALRDITDTGSFLFIHGRTAHADDMAEVKVIGAPHRIPQSLKEILGLGQSPAYSRQRRSLLAPPMYVAENDRGPFPKFVGKVISSDPQEANIFRLTGKGADQDPKGVFSISRHTGEVYVSHPLDRERIATYHMQVETTDLSGKIVEGPVALDVFVIDQNDNRPIFKEGPYVGQVLEGSPTVFGLPPAPRLYQNSVPAISVPLSDCPGAESGQGEAGAWLSICFYRQGVMSPATLLATAGRSDVRPEWGEASKTAEVSMDGTTVMRMTAYDADDPNTDNAVLRYNIVRQTPDKPSPNMFYIDPEKGDIVTVISPGLLDRETMPSHQYELEIVAKDMAGSDVGLTGTATATIIIADKNDHPPEFTKSMFLAAVNEGTTGVIVNLTVEDKDDPTTGAWRAVYSIINGNPGQSFKVNTNPSNNEGMLSVVKPLDYEISAFHTLLIKVENEDPLVPDVSYGPSSTATVQVTVLDVNEGPIFYPDPMRVTKRENIPIGSPVTTLNASDPDSLQTQSIKFAVLKDPAGWLGVHPVKGTVNTTAILDRESPYVQDNTYTAVFMAMDNGNPPATGTGTLVITLEDDNDNPPSVFPDVARVCEDSKDLNVVIVGGRDKDISPNADPFKIELGKQPGLEKTWKVTKVNSTHSQVSLLHNLKRANYNLPLIVTDSGKPPLSNSTEIKVQVCTCKKNKMDCSSAGTLHISVALVLCFSFFALFCEFSFLIFTCLQADIKMLKSVV
;
A
#
# COMPACT_ATOMS: atom_id res chain seq x y z
N ILE A 1 -74.56 8.67 -7.58
CA ILE A 1 -74.01 8.89 -8.94
C ILE A 1 -72.56 8.44 -8.89
N LEU A 2 -72.02 7.40 -9.55
CA LEU A 2 -72.51 6.32 -10.41
C LEU A 2 -71.37 5.25 -10.40
N PHE A 3 -71.73 3.96 -10.29
CA PHE A 3 -71.03 2.69 -10.65
C PHE A 3 -69.49 2.47 -10.56
N CYS A 4 -69.10 1.53 -9.70
CA CYS A 4 -68.56 0.17 -10.00
C CYS A 4 -67.89 -0.14 -11.36
N SER A 5 -66.60 -0.56 -11.38
CA SER A 5 -66.09 -1.84 -11.98
C SER A 5 -64.54 -1.96 -12.01
N LEU A 6 -64.01 -2.91 -11.23
CA LEU A 6 -62.88 -3.89 -11.41
C LEU A 6 -61.50 -3.55 -12.08
N PRO A 7 -60.44 -4.34 -11.79
CA PRO A 7 -59.02 -3.94 -11.84
C PRO A 7 -58.17 -4.61 -12.95
N SER A 8 -56.86 -4.32 -12.91
CA SER A 8 -55.71 -5.01 -13.53
C SER A 8 -55.16 -4.44 -14.85
N GLN A 9 -53.95 -3.87 -14.80
CA GLN A 9 -52.76 -4.48 -15.43
C GLN A 9 -51.47 -3.77 -15.00
N VAL A 10 -50.50 -4.60 -14.63
CA VAL A 10 -49.08 -4.26 -14.45
C VAL A 10 -48.47 -4.12 -15.84
N ILE A 11 -47.74 -3.03 -16.08
CA ILE A 11 -46.76 -2.94 -17.17
C ILE A 11 -45.43 -2.55 -16.51
N LEU A 12 -44.45 -3.45 -16.61
CA LEU A 12 -43.05 -3.15 -16.33
C LEU A 12 -42.63 -1.98 -17.23
N VAL A 13 -42.15 -0.90 -16.62
CA VAL A 13 -41.30 0.07 -17.31
C VAL A 13 -39.91 -0.56 -17.34
N ALA A 14 -39.51 -1.10 -18.49
CA ALA A 14 -38.11 -1.33 -18.78
C ALA A 14 -37.45 0.04 -18.92
N SER A 15 -36.41 0.29 -18.13
CA SER A 15 -35.49 1.40 -18.36
C SER A 15 -34.75 1.14 -19.67
N GLU A 16 -34.96 2.01 -20.66
CA GLU A 16 -34.10 2.13 -21.84
C GLU A 16 -32.65 2.33 -21.36
N GLU A 17 -31.75 1.42 -21.76
CA GLU A 17 -30.31 1.63 -21.71
C GLU A 17 -29.99 2.84 -22.59
N GLU A 18 -29.33 3.86 -22.01
CA GLU A 18 -28.69 4.92 -22.78
C GLU A 18 -27.61 4.28 -23.66
N VAL A 19 -27.88 4.18 -24.95
CA VAL A 19 -26.88 3.79 -25.95
C VAL A 19 -25.84 4.90 -26.01
N GLU A 20 -24.63 4.62 -25.53
CA GLU A 20 -23.48 5.52 -25.71
C GLU A 20 -23.27 5.78 -27.21
N CYS A 21 -23.26 7.05 -27.60
CA CYS A 21 -23.00 7.45 -28.98
C CYS A 21 -21.56 7.10 -29.36
N VAL A 22 -21.37 6.35 -30.46
CA VAL A 22 -20.05 5.98 -30.98
C VAL A 22 -19.71 6.90 -32.15
N PRO A 23 -18.65 7.74 -32.05
CA PRO A 23 -18.29 8.66 -33.12
C PRO A 23 -17.71 7.93 -34.34
N GLY A 24 -18.25 8.21 -35.53
CA GLY A 24 -17.86 7.62 -36.82
C GLY A 24 -19.04 7.11 -37.65
N PHE A 25 -18.76 6.27 -38.63
CA PHE A 25 -19.78 5.55 -39.39
C PHE A 25 -20.44 4.48 -38.51
N GLN A 26 -21.77 4.53 -38.44
CA GLN A 26 -22.57 3.58 -37.65
C GLN A 26 -22.62 2.19 -38.29
N GLU A 27 -22.29 2.11 -39.59
CA GLU A 27 -22.11 0.87 -40.33
C GLU A 27 -20.81 0.96 -41.13
N LYS A 28 -19.91 0.00 -40.95
CA LYS A 28 -18.57 0.02 -41.54
C LYS A 28 -18.50 -0.58 -42.94
N ASN A 29 -19.48 -1.40 -43.31
CA ASN A 29 -19.52 -2.15 -44.54
C ASN A 29 -20.89 -1.99 -45.20
N TYR A 30 -20.93 -1.35 -46.36
CA TYR A 30 -22.13 -1.19 -47.18
C TYR A 30 -22.05 -2.07 -48.41
N GLU A 31 -23.19 -2.56 -48.91
CA GLU A 31 -23.28 -3.31 -50.15
C GLU A 31 -24.04 -2.51 -51.21
N LEU A 32 -23.44 -2.38 -52.41
CA LEU A 32 -24.01 -1.64 -53.54
C LEU A 32 -24.13 -2.56 -54.75
N GLU A 33 -25.36 -2.80 -55.23
CA GLU A 33 -25.58 -3.63 -56.42
C GLU A 33 -25.27 -2.87 -57.72
N TYR A 34 -24.44 -3.47 -58.58
CA TYR A 34 -24.07 -2.92 -59.88
C TYR A 34 -25.02 -3.39 -60.98
N GLY A 35 -25.71 -2.44 -61.62
CA GLY A 35 -26.59 -2.67 -62.78
C GLY A 35 -25.88 -2.45 -64.13
N VAL A 36 -26.46 -1.60 -65.00
CA VAL A 36 -25.91 -1.23 -66.32
C VAL A 36 -24.99 0.02 -66.24
N GLY A 37 -24.43 0.29 -65.07
CA GLY A 37 -23.74 1.53 -64.70
C GLY A 37 -24.61 2.45 -63.82
N PHE A 38 -23.97 3.41 -63.17
CA PHE A 38 -24.61 4.40 -62.29
C PHE A 38 -24.89 5.68 -63.08
N ARG A 39 -26.14 6.17 -63.05
CA ARG A 39 -26.53 7.38 -63.81
C ARG A 39 -26.20 8.65 -63.02
N LYS A 40 -25.95 9.74 -63.74
CA LYS A 40 -25.76 11.07 -63.14
C LYS A 40 -26.94 11.44 -62.22
N GLU A 41 -26.63 11.90 -61.01
CA GLU A 41 -27.57 12.33 -59.96
C GLU A 41 -28.47 11.19 -59.40
N GLU A 42 -28.13 9.93 -59.66
CA GLU A 42 -28.77 8.78 -59.04
C GLU A 42 -28.24 8.57 -57.61
N ALA A 43 -29.15 8.45 -56.64
CA ALA A 43 -28.81 8.08 -55.26
C ALA A 43 -28.60 6.56 -55.16
N LEU A 44 -27.38 6.17 -54.81
CA LEU A 44 -26.93 4.78 -54.87
C LEU A 44 -27.12 4.04 -53.54
N LEU A 45 -26.71 4.66 -52.44
CA LEU A 45 -26.89 4.17 -51.08
C LEU A 45 -26.85 5.34 -50.09
N LYS A 46 -27.34 5.13 -48.87
CA LYS A 46 -27.32 6.14 -47.81
C LYS A 46 -26.36 5.73 -46.70
N VAL A 47 -25.36 6.57 -46.45
CA VAL A 47 -24.40 6.37 -45.35
C VAL A 47 -24.88 7.04 -44.09
N HIS A 48 -24.57 6.42 -42.94
CA HIS A 48 -24.90 6.94 -41.63
C HIS A 48 -23.63 7.20 -40.83
N PHE A 49 -23.39 8.48 -40.54
CA PHE A 49 -22.22 8.98 -39.82
C PHE A 49 -22.72 9.83 -38.65
N ASP A 50 -22.13 9.66 -37.47
CA ASP A 50 -22.44 10.43 -36.27
C ASP A 50 -21.13 10.81 -35.57
N ASP A 51 -20.89 12.10 -35.33
CA ASP A 51 -19.76 12.58 -34.54
C ASP A 51 -20.12 12.87 -33.08
N CYS A 52 -21.33 12.48 -32.66
CA CYS A 52 -21.89 12.70 -31.32
C CYS A 52 -21.98 14.18 -30.92
N ALA A 53 -21.88 15.09 -31.90
CA ALA A 53 -21.88 16.53 -31.72
C ALA A 53 -22.71 17.26 -32.79
N GLY A 54 -23.74 16.59 -33.29
CA GLY A 54 -24.73 17.18 -34.21
C GLY A 54 -24.32 17.16 -35.68
N ASN A 55 -23.19 16.54 -36.04
CA ASN A 55 -22.72 16.39 -37.42
C ASN A 55 -22.60 17.72 -38.19
N GLU A 56 -22.20 18.81 -37.53
CA GLU A 56 -22.05 20.10 -38.19
C GLU A 56 -20.77 20.15 -39.04
N ASN A 57 -20.93 20.45 -40.34
CA ASN A 57 -19.83 20.57 -41.32
C ASN A 57 -19.05 19.28 -41.64
N VAL A 58 -19.71 18.12 -41.66
CA VAL A 58 -19.08 16.86 -42.14
C VAL A 58 -18.61 16.99 -43.58
N LYS A 59 -17.35 16.62 -43.83
CA LYS A 59 -16.78 16.48 -45.17
C LYS A 59 -16.63 15.00 -45.50
N PHE A 60 -17.22 14.60 -46.62
CA PHE A 60 -17.08 13.26 -47.16
C PHE A 60 -16.16 13.26 -48.37
N GLU A 61 -15.18 12.37 -48.37
CA GLU A 61 -14.31 12.08 -49.51
C GLU A 61 -14.54 10.63 -49.95
N VAL A 62 -14.83 10.42 -51.24
CA VAL A 62 -15.07 9.08 -51.79
C VAL A 62 -13.88 8.68 -52.65
N SER A 63 -13.41 7.43 -52.52
CA SER A 63 -12.24 6.93 -53.25
C SER A 63 -12.39 6.94 -54.78
N HIS A 64 -13.63 7.05 -55.30
CA HIS A 64 -13.91 7.16 -56.73
C HIS A 64 -14.17 8.61 -57.13
N PRO A 65 -13.43 9.16 -58.12
CA PRO A 65 -13.40 10.60 -58.42
C PRO A 65 -14.70 11.17 -59.00
N TYR A 66 -15.70 10.33 -59.27
CA TYR A 66 -16.99 10.70 -59.86
C TYR A 66 -18.18 10.37 -58.96
N LEU A 67 -17.94 9.91 -57.73
CA LEU A 67 -18.95 9.71 -56.71
C LEU A 67 -18.74 10.74 -55.58
N THR A 68 -19.83 11.21 -54.98
CA THR A 68 -19.79 12.12 -53.83
C THR A 68 -20.92 11.77 -52.86
N VAL A 69 -20.81 12.17 -51.60
CA VAL A 69 -21.91 12.07 -50.63
C VAL A 69 -22.56 13.44 -50.50
N ASP A 70 -23.88 13.50 -50.68
CA ASP A 70 -24.68 14.72 -50.52
C ASP A 70 -24.96 15.04 -49.04
N GLN A 71 -25.49 16.24 -48.77
CA GLN A 71 -25.72 16.76 -47.41
C GLN A 71 -26.69 15.91 -46.56
N ASP A 72 -27.49 15.06 -47.19
CA ASP A 72 -28.44 14.15 -46.54
C ASP A 72 -27.85 12.74 -46.27
N GLY A 73 -26.56 12.54 -46.57
CA GLY A 73 -25.83 11.27 -46.43
C GLY A 73 -26.00 10.32 -47.63
N SER A 74 -26.56 10.76 -48.75
CA SER A 74 -26.74 9.91 -49.94
C SER A 74 -25.50 9.91 -50.84
N LEU A 75 -24.97 8.73 -51.17
CA LEU A 75 -23.90 8.57 -52.17
C LEU A 75 -24.50 8.73 -53.58
N VAL A 76 -24.03 9.72 -54.33
CA VAL A 76 -24.54 10.08 -55.66
C VAL A 76 -23.43 10.11 -56.72
N ALA A 77 -23.78 9.81 -57.96
CA ALA A 77 -22.86 9.90 -59.09
C ALA A 77 -22.89 11.27 -59.78
N LEU A 78 -21.73 11.91 -59.93
CA LEU A 78 -21.57 13.22 -60.56
C LEU A 78 -21.74 13.19 -62.08
N ARG A 79 -21.62 12.00 -62.69
CA ARG A 79 -21.82 11.71 -64.12
C ARG A 79 -22.16 10.24 -64.31
N ASP A 80 -22.50 9.83 -65.52
CA ASP A 80 -22.71 8.41 -65.83
C ASP A 80 -21.39 7.62 -65.67
N ILE A 81 -21.40 6.57 -64.85
CA ILE A 81 -20.24 5.72 -64.52
C ILE A 81 -20.52 4.29 -64.98
N THR A 82 -19.68 3.75 -65.85
CA THR A 82 -19.80 2.39 -66.40
C THR A 82 -18.63 1.46 -66.02
N ASP A 83 -17.67 1.96 -65.23
CA ASP A 83 -16.51 1.19 -64.74
C ASP A 83 -16.29 1.54 -63.26
N THR A 84 -16.56 0.58 -62.38
CA THR A 84 -16.31 0.69 -60.94
C THR A 84 -15.56 -0.54 -60.45
N GLY A 85 -14.59 -0.32 -59.56
CA GLY A 85 -13.89 -1.42 -58.89
C GLY A 85 -14.82 -2.23 -57.97
N SER A 86 -14.32 -3.35 -57.45
CA SER A 86 -15.09 -4.22 -56.54
C SER A 86 -15.35 -3.59 -55.18
N PHE A 87 -14.59 -2.55 -54.81
CA PHE A 87 -14.68 -1.86 -53.54
C PHE A 87 -14.52 -0.35 -53.74
N LEU A 88 -15.22 0.42 -52.90
CA LEU A 88 -15.14 1.86 -52.78
C LEU A 88 -14.99 2.19 -51.29
N PHE A 89 -14.37 3.32 -50.96
CA PHE A 89 -14.23 3.77 -49.58
C PHE A 89 -14.80 5.17 -49.44
N ILE A 90 -15.51 5.41 -48.35
CA ILE A 90 -16.08 6.70 -47.99
C ILE A 90 -15.42 7.14 -46.70
N HIS A 91 -14.73 8.26 -46.74
CA HIS A 91 -14.03 8.86 -45.62
C HIS A 91 -14.84 10.05 -45.11
N GLY A 92 -15.27 10.01 -43.86
CA GLY A 92 -16.04 11.06 -43.20
C GLY A 92 -15.16 11.77 -42.18
N ARG A 93 -15.02 13.09 -42.31
CA ARG A 93 -14.21 13.92 -41.41
C ARG A 93 -15.00 15.10 -40.87
N THR A 94 -15.02 15.22 -39.55
CA THR A 94 -15.48 16.39 -38.79
C THR A 94 -14.36 16.88 -37.88
N ALA A 95 -14.64 17.88 -37.05
CA ALA A 95 -13.72 18.27 -35.99
C ALA A 95 -13.65 17.22 -34.85
N HIS A 96 -14.61 16.29 -34.78
CA HIS A 96 -14.82 15.40 -33.61
C HIS A 96 -14.79 13.90 -33.98
N ALA A 97 -14.85 13.56 -35.27
CA ALA A 97 -14.68 12.19 -35.77
C ALA A 97 -13.95 12.17 -37.14
N ASP A 98 -13.03 11.21 -37.33
CA ASP A 98 -12.32 10.95 -38.59
C ASP A 98 -12.34 9.42 -38.79
N ASP A 99 -13.16 8.96 -39.73
CA ASP A 99 -13.49 7.55 -39.86
C ASP A 99 -13.81 7.15 -41.30
N MET A 100 -13.67 5.87 -41.64
CA MET A 100 -13.81 5.36 -43.01
C MET A 100 -14.74 4.14 -43.05
N ALA A 101 -15.64 4.11 -44.03
CA ALA A 101 -16.50 2.97 -44.34
C ALA A 101 -16.15 2.36 -45.71
N GLU A 102 -16.24 1.05 -45.81
CA GLU A 102 -16.07 0.27 -47.03
C GLU A 102 -17.42 0.04 -47.71
N VAL A 103 -17.47 0.18 -49.03
CA VAL A 103 -18.62 -0.13 -49.86
C VAL A 103 -18.22 -1.19 -50.87
N LYS A 104 -18.78 -2.39 -50.72
CA LYS A 104 -18.58 -3.51 -51.63
C LYS A 104 -19.57 -3.43 -52.78
N VAL A 105 -19.06 -3.42 -54.01
CA VAL A 105 -19.90 -3.36 -55.21
C VAL A 105 -20.18 -4.77 -55.72
N ILE A 106 -21.43 -5.23 -55.55
CA ILE A 106 -21.87 -6.58 -55.91
C ILE A 106 -22.31 -6.60 -57.38
N GLY A 107 -21.71 -7.45 -58.21
CA GLY A 107 -22.06 -7.59 -59.63
C GLY A 107 -21.19 -6.79 -60.61
N ALA A 108 -20.17 -6.07 -60.13
CA ALA A 108 -19.16 -5.45 -60.99
C ALA A 108 -18.32 -6.52 -61.72
N PRO A 109 -17.98 -6.35 -63.01
CA PRO A 109 -17.19 -7.33 -63.74
C PRO A 109 -15.80 -7.50 -63.14
N HIS A 110 -15.38 -8.74 -62.88
CA HIS A 110 -14.02 -9.09 -62.46
C HIS A 110 -12.99 -8.69 -63.53
N ARG A 111 -11.95 -7.93 -63.13
CA ARG A 111 -10.70 -7.84 -63.90
C ARG A 111 -9.94 -9.16 -63.77
N ILE A 112 -9.97 -9.94 -64.84
CA ILE A 112 -9.05 -11.07 -65.04
C ILE A 112 -7.64 -10.49 -65.22
N PRO A 113 -6.59 -11.07 -64.59
CA PRO A 113 -5.21 -10.63 -64.78
C PRO A 113 -4.85 -10.70 -66.26
N GLN A 114 -4.36 -9.58 -66.77
CA GLN A 114 -4.10 -9.34 -68.18
C GLN A 114 -3.20 -10.44 -68.76
N SER A 115 -3.74 -11.19 -69.72
CA SER A 115 -2.97 -12.12 -70.54
C SER A 115 -1.88 -11.36 -71.32
N LEU A 116 -0.73 -12.03 -71.47
CA LEU A 116 0.52 -11.61 -72.14
C LEU A 116 0.41 -11.11 -73.61
N LYS A 117 -0.79 -10.82 -74.12
CA LYS A 117 -1.03 -10.30 -75.47
C LYS A 117 -1.03 -8.77 -75.56
N GLU A 118 -1.13 -8.04 -74.44
CA GLU A 118 -1.05 -6.57 -74.45
C GLU A 118 0.37 -6.01 -74.22
N ILE A 119 1.31 -6.82 -73.73
CA ILE A 119 2.75 -6.44 -73.67
C ILE A 119 3.37 -6.31 -75.07
N LEU A 120 2.74 -6.87 -76.11
CA LEU A 120 3.23 -6.84 -77.49
C LEU A 120 2.47 -5.90 -78.45
N GLY A 121 1.50 -5.11 -77.97
CA GLY A 121 0.99 -3.95 -78.72
C GLY A 121 0.64 -4.17 -80.21
N LEU A 122 0.02 -5.31 -80.58
CA LEU A 122 -0.46 -5.54 -81.94
C LEU A 122 -1.99 -5.51 -81.96
N GLY A 123 -2.53 -4.30 -82.06
CA GLY A 123 -3.92 -4.09 -82.42
C GLY A 123 -4.61 -2.97 -81.66
N GLN A 124 -4.26 -1.73 -81.97
CA GLN A 124 -5.18 -0.59 -82.02
C GLN A 124 -4.39 0.63 -82.54
N SER A 125 -4.62 0.98 -83.80
CA SER A 125 -4.15 2.23 -84.37
C SER A 125 -4.76 3.42 -83.62
N PRO A 126 -3.98 4.33 -83.01
CA PRO A 126 -4.54 5.52 -82.39
C PRO A 126 -4.91 6.51 -83.49
N ALA A 127 -6.16 6.96 -83.48
CA ALA A 127 -6.57 8.18 -84.16
C ALA A 127 -5.96 9.38 -83.41
N TYR A 128 -4.77 9.81 -83.83
CA TYR A 128 -4.18 11.07 -83.39
C TYR A 128 -5.05 12.23 -83.86
N SER A 129 -5.64 12.96 -82.92
CA SER A 129 -5.99 14.36 -83.16
C SER A 129 -4.68 15.11 -83.49
N ARG A 130 -4.61 15.69 -84.69
CA ARG A 130 -3.46 16.49 -85.14
C ARG A 130 -3.33 17.75 -84.28
N GLN A 131 -2.55 17.66 -83.20
CA GLN A 131 -1.75 18.79 -82.73
C GLN A 131 -0.30 18.58 -83.19
N ARG A 132 0.27 19.64 -83.75
CA ARG A 132 1.64 19.65 -84.31
C ARG A 132 2.66 19.68 -83.17
N ARG A 133 3.60 18.72 -83.17
CA ARG A 133 4.83 18.58 -82.35
C ARG A 133 4.61 18.19 -80.88
N SER A 134 4.89 16.92 -80.54
CA SER A 134 4.91 16.46 -79.15
C SER A 134 5.95 15.35 -78.96
N LEU A 135 6.84 15.54 -78.00
CA LEU A 135 7.85 14.57 -77.56
C LEU A 135 7.15 13.44 -76.76
N LEU A 136 7.46 12.18 -77.08
CA LEU A 136 6.90 11.02 -76.39
C LEU A 136 7.96 10.38 -75.49
N ALA A 137 7.75 10.47 -74.18
CA ALA A 137 8.57 9.85 -73.15
C ALA A 137 7.74 8.77 -72.42
N PRO A 138 7.79 7.50 -72.85
CA PRO A 138 7.13 6.43 -72.11
C PRO A 138 7.81 6.22 -70.75
N PRO A 139 7.06 5.79 -69.70
CA PRO A 139 7.65 5.42 -68.43
C PRO A 139 8.64 4.27 -68.63
N MET A 140 9.74 4.32 -67.88
CA MET A 140 10.80 3.32 -67.98
C MET A 140 10.93 2.54 -66.67
N TYR A 141 11.39 1.29 -66.77
CA TYR A 141 11.51 0.39 -65.63
C TYR A 141 12.91 -0.22 -65.58
N VAL A 142 13.54 -0.20 -64.41
CA VAL A 142 14.88 -0.77 -64.18
C VAL A 142 14.83 -1.58 -62.90
N ALA A 143 15.21 -2.86 -62.93
CA ALA A 143 15.33 -3.62 -61.68
C ALA A 143 16.48 -3.08 -60.83
N GLU A 144 16.30 -3.03 -59.51
CA GLU A 144 17.41 -2.74 -58.62
C GLU A 144 18.44 -3.87 -58.59
N ASN A 145 19.63 -3.57 -58.05
CA ASN A 145 20.73 -4.52 -57.91
C ASN A 145 21.11 -5.26 -59.22
N ASP A 146 20.72 -4.70 -60.36
CA ASP A 146 20.89 -5.28 -61.69
C ASP A 146 22.38 -5.41 -62.02
N ARG A 147 22.74 -6.56 -62.60
CA ARG A 147 24.14 -6.93 -62.82
C ARG A 147 24.60 -6.47 -64.21
N GLY A 148 25.82 -5.92 -64.25
CA GLY A 148 26.40 -5.28 -65.45
C GLY A 148 26.63 -6.21 -66.65
N PRO A 149 27.12 -5.65 -67.78
CA PRO A 149 27.91 -4.41 -67.86
C PRO A 149 27.09 -3.12 -68.01
N PHE A 150 27.57 -2.04 -67.38
CA PHE A 150 27.04 -0.69 -67.52
C PHE A 150 27.92 0.15 -68.48
N PRO A 151 27.37 1.18 -69.15
CA PRO A 151 26.00 1.69 -69.07
C PRO A 151 24.97 0.76 -69.74
N LYS A 152 23.83 0.53 -69.09
CA LYS A 152 22.79 -0.41 -69.55
C LYS A 152 21.64 0.37 -70.18
N PHE A 153 21.18 -0.08 -71.35
CA PHE A 153 20.05 0.52 -72.04
C PHE A 153 18.75 0.28 -71.26
N VAL A 154 18.00 1.37 -71.03
CA VAL A 154 16.76 1.37 -70.22
C VAL A 154 15.52 1.59 -71.10
N GLY A 155 15.60 2.50 -72.05
CA GLY A 155 14.47 2.86 -72.91
C GLY A 155 14.82 3.95 -73.90
N LYS A 156 13.84 4.41 -74.68
CA LYS A 156 14.06 5.41 -75.74
C LYS A 156 12.95 6.45 -75.74
N VAL A 157 13.33 7.73 -75.75
CA VAL A 157 12.44 8.87 -75.93
C VAL A 157 12.29 9.13 -77.43
N ILE A 158 11.06 9.31 -77.90
CA ILE A 158 10.74 9.41 -79.32
C ILE A 158 10.28 10.83 -79.64
N SER A 159 10.95 11.48 -80.59
CA SER A 159 10.56 12.78 -81.13
C SER A 159 9.74 12.62 -82.41
N SER A 160 8.76 13.50 -82.60
CA SER A 160 7.83 13.47 -83.74
C SER A 160 8.41 14.06 -85.04
N ASP A 161 9.55 14.77 -84.95
CA ASP A 161 10.28 15.36 -86.07
C ASP A 161 11.79 15.07 -85.93
N PRO A 162 12.27 13.88 -86.37
CA PRO A 162 13.69 13.52 -86.29
C PRO A 162 14.49 14.22 -87.39
N GLN A 163 14.66 15.55 -87.29
CA GLN A 163 15.68 16.24 -88.09
C GLN A 163 17.06 15.91 -87.50
N GLU A 164 18.08 15.70 -88.35
CA GLU A 164 19.46 15.36 -87.93
C GLU A 164 20.11 16.39 -86.97
N ALA A 165 19.47 17.53 -86.71
CA ALA A 165 19.95 18.63 -85.89
C ALA A 165 19.32 18.74 -84.48
N ASN A 166 18.37 17.89 -84.11
CA ASN A 166 17.72 17.95 -82.79
C ASN A 166 18.55 17.21 -81.72
N ILE A 167 18.87 17.88 -80.61
CA ILE A 167 19.67 17.36 -79.49
C ILE A 167 18.77 17.08 -78.29
N PHE A 168 18.72 15.83 -77.84
CA PHE A 168 18.02 15.44 -76.61
C PHE A 168 18.78 15.91 -75.36
N ARG A 169 18.06 16.53 -74.42
CA ARG A 169 18.56 16.96 -73.12
C ARG A 169 17.69 16.37 -72.01
N LEU A 170 18.34 15.77 -71.01
CA LEU A 170 17.71 15.21 -69.82
C LEU A 170 18.14 16.03 -68.60
N THR A 171 17.16 16.49 -67.82
CA THR A 171 17.36 17.28 -66.60
C THR A 171 16.49 16.74 -65.48
N GLY A 172 16.92 16.87 -64.22
CA GLY A 172 16.23 16.37 -63.04
C GLY A 172 17.13 15.54 -62.13
N LYS A 173 16.54 15.07 -61.03
CA LYS A 173 17.17 14.17 -60.05
C LYS A 173 17.58 12.87 -60.74
N GLY A 174 18.84 12.49 -60.70
CA GLY A 174 19.36 11.33 -61.46
C GLY A 174 20.12 11.71 -62.73
N ALA A 175 19.95 12.92 -63.25
CA ALA A 175 20.63 13.41 -64.46
C ALA A 175 21.64 14.52 -64.11
N ASP A 176 21.19 15.77 -64.00
CA ASP A 176 21.99 16.95 -63.67
C ASP A 176 21.84 17.42 -62.22
N GLN A 177 20.86 16.89 -61.48
CA GLN A 177 20.65 17.11 -60.04
C GLN A 177 20.98 15.85 -59.22
N ASP A 178 21.32 16.01 -57.93
CA ASP A 178 21.80 14.93 -57.08
C ASP A 178 20.73 13.87 -56.76
N PRO A 179 21.02 12.56 -56.93
CA PRO A 179 22.30 11.98 -57.35
C PRO A 179 22.57 12.19 -58.86
N LYS A 180 23.70 12.81 -59.20
CA LYS A 180 24.02 13.19 -60.59
C LYS A 180 24.57 12.02 -61.40
N GLY A 181 24.24 11.98 -62.69
CA GLY A 181 24.82 11.04 -63.65
C GLY A 181 24.36 9.59 -63.48
N VAL A 182 23.25 9.35 -62.79
CA VAL A 182 22.61 8.03 -62.69
C VAL A 182 22.03 7.62 -64.05
N PHE A 183 21.34 8.54 -64.71
CA PHE A 183 20.77 8.37 -66.05
C PHE A 183 21.42 9.32 -67.05
N SER A 184 21.65 8.82 -68.26
CA SER A 184 22.16 9.59 -69.38
C SER A 184 21.31 9.34 -70.63
N ILE A 185 21.06 10.39 -71.40
CA ILE A 185 20.36 10.28 -72.69
C ILE A 185 21.37 10.50 -73.83
N SER A 186 21.31 9.63 -74.83
CA SER A 186 22.04 9.82 -76.07
C SER A 186 21.49 11.02 -76.82
N ARG A 187 22.36 12.00 -77.05
CA ARG A 187 22.03 13.31 -77.63
C ARG A 187 21.39 13.24 -79.01
N HIS A 188 21.65 12.17 -79.78
CA HIS A 188 21.18 12.02 -81.16
C HIS A 188 20.12 10.93 -81.31
N THR A 189 20.14 9.89 -80.48
CA THR A 189 19.23 8.74 -80.62
C THR A 189 18.05 8.79 -79.67
N GLY A 190 18.11 9.57 -78.58
CA GLY A 190 17.08 9.59 -77.54
C GLY A 190 17.07 8.34 -76.65
N GLU A 191 18.09 7.48 -76.76
CA GLU A 191 18.25 6.28 -75.93
C GLU A 191 18.74 6.66 -74.54
N VAL A 192 18.06 6.16 -73.51
CA VAL A 192 18.35 6.42 -72.10
C VAL A 192 19.09 5.22 -71.52
N TYR A 193 20.19 5.50 -70.82
CA TYR A 193 21.05 4.51 -70.18
C TYR A 193 21.20 4.79 -68.69
N VAL A 194 21.24 3.73 -67.89
CA VAL A 194 21.62 3.76 -66.48
C VAL A 194 23.12 3.47 -66.33
N SER A 195 23.81 4.19 -65.44
CA SER A 195 25.28 4.14 -65.33
C SER A 195 25.82 3.12 -64.33
N HIS A 196 25.05 2.76 -63.31
CA HIS A 196 25.44 1.85 -62.22
C HIS A 196 24.19 1.15 -61.63
N PRO A 197 24.35 0.09 -60.81
CA PRO A 197 23.22 -0.52 -60.11
C PRO A 197 22.46 0.50 -59.27
N LEU A 198 21.14 0.33 -59.23
CA LEU A 198 20.23 1.13 -58.41
C LEU A 198 19.85 0.35 -57.16
N ASP A 199 19.37 1.07 -56.17
CA ASP A 199 18.88 0.60 -54.88
C ASP A 199 17.58 1.37 -54.65
N ARG A 200 16.47 0.63 -54.61
CA ARG A 200 15.11 1.16 -54.56
C ARG A 200 14.82 1.73 -53.17
N GLU A 201 15.27 1.07 -52.10
CA GLU A 201 15.08 1.51 -50.71
C GLU A 201 15.68 2.89 -50.49
N ARG A 202 16.73 3.23 -51.26
CA ARG A 202 17.27 4.59 -51.29
C ARG A 202 16.46 5.54 -52.17
N ILE A 203 16.14 5.17 -53.42
CA ILE A 203 15.34 5.99 -54.35
C ILE A 203 14.51 5.08 -55.28
N ALA A 204 13.20 4.98 -55.02
CA ALA A 204 12.28 4.14 -55.79
C ALA A 204 11.87 4.71 -57.17
N THR A 205 11.79 6.03 -57.30
CA THR A 205 11.35 6.69 -58.54
C THR A 205 12.20 7.92 -58.84
N TYR A 206 12.61 8.03 -60.11
CA TYR A 206 13.30 9.21 -60.63
C TYR A 206 12.37 9.99 -61.55
N HIS A 207 12.00 11.18 -61.11
CA HIS A 207 11.22 12.14 -61.89
C HIS A 207 12.17 13.08 -62.63
N MET A 208 12.30 12.89 -63.93
CA MET A 208 13.15 13.69 -64.80
C MET A 208 12.31 14.41 -65.87
N GLN A 209 12.92 15.36 -66.56
CA GLN A 209 12.35 16.06 -67.69
C GLN A 209 13.25 15.90 -68.89
N VAL A 210 12.63 15.59 -70.03
CA VAL A 210 13.31 15.48 -71.31
C VAL A 210 12.77 16.52 -72.28
N GLU A 211 13.69 17.14 -73.01
CA GLU A 211 13.40 18.11 -74.05
C GLU A 211 14.36 17.94 -75.23
N THR A 212 13.97 18.41 -76.40
CA THR A 212 14.84 18.49 -77.58
C THR A 212 15.20 19.94 -77.84
N THR A 213 16.46 20.19 -78.21
CA THR A 213 16.98 21.53 -78.51
C THR A 213 17.57 21.57 -79.91
N ASP A 214 17.55 22.72 -80.56
CA ASP A 214 18.27 22.92 -81.83
C ASP A 214 19.78 23.19 -81.57
N LEU A 215 20.58 23.28 -82.64
CA LEU A 215 22.02 23.59 -82.56
C LEU A 215 22.33 24.95 -81.90
N SER A 216 21.32 25.83 -81.74
CA SER A 216 21.44 27.12 -81.04
C SER A 216 21.03 27.05 -79.56
N GLY A 217 20.62 25.88 -79.07
CA GLY A 217 20.20 25.64 -77.69
C GLY A 217 18.75 26.04 -77.38
N LYS A 218 17.95 26.36 -78.41
CA LYS A 218 16.53 26.69 -78.24
C LYS A 218 15.71 25.41 -78.19
N ILE A 219 14.77 25.33 -77.24
CA ILE A 219 13.87 24.18 -77.08
C ILE A 219 12.96 24.07 -78.31
N VAL A 220 12.95 22.88 -78.92
CA VAL A 220 12.20 22.51 -80.13
C VAL A 220 10.95 21.71 -79.76
N GLU A 221 11.06 20.74 -78.84
CA GLU A 221 9.95 19.98 -78.24
C GLU A 221 10.22 19.72 -76.74
N GLY A 222 9.19 19.77 -75.89
CA GLY A 222 9.31 19.59 -74.43
C GLY A 222 9.24 20.90 -73.63
N PRO A 223 9.44 20.87 -72.30
CA PRO A 223 9.81 19.72 -71.49
C PRO A 223 8.66 18.73 -71.28
N VAL A 224 8.96 17.42 -71.34
CA VAL A 224 8.04 16.32 -71.02
C VAL A 224 8.58 15.55 -69.83
N ALA A 225 7.71 15.15 -68.91
CA ALA A 225 8.08 14.32 -67.77
C ALA A 225 8.53 12.92 -68.25
N LEU A 226 9.66 12.46 -67.73
CA LEU A 226 10.16 11.11 -67.88
C LEU A 226 10.29 10.50 -66.48
N ASP A 227 9.41 9.53 -66.20
CA ASP A 227 9.45 8.77 -64.97
C ASP A 227 10.21 7.46 -65.20
N VAL A 228 11.22 7.23 -64.36
CA VAL A 228 11.91 5.94 -64.29
C VAL A 228 11.60 5.29 -62.94
N PHE A 229 10.93 4.16 -62.99
CA PHE A 229 10.56 3.35 -61.83
C PHE A 229 11.61 2.27 -61.60
N VAL A 230 12.09 2.16 -60.36
CA VAL A 230 12.97 1.07 -59.96
C VAL A 230 12.11 -0.11 -59.50
N ILE A 231 12.24 -1.26 -60.16
CA ILE A 231 11.51 -2.48 -59.78
C ILE A 231 12.21 -3.09 -58.58
N ASP A 232 11.41 -3.29 -57.53
CA ASP A 232 11.78 -3.92 -56.27
C ASP A 232 12.33 -5.35 -56.45
N GLN A 233 13.37 -5.70 -55.70
CA GLN A 233 13.87 -7.06 -55.55
C GLN A 233 13.84 -7.44 -54.07
N ASN A 234 13.66 -8.74 -53.78
CA ASN A 234 13.60 -9.24 -52.40
C ASN A 234 15.00 -9.35 -51.77
N ASP A 235 15.68 -8.23 -51.54
CA ASP A 235 17.05 -8.18 -50.97
C ASP A 235 17.14 -7.67 -49.53
N ASN A 236 16.05 -7.19 -48.96
CA ASN A 236 15.93 -6.97 -47.53
C ASN A 236 15.24 -8.16 -46.87
N ARG A 237 15.62 -8.44 -45.62
CA ARG A 237 15.00 -9.51 -44.83
C ARG A 237 14.15 -8.87 -43.73
N PRO A 238 13.16 -9.59 -43.19
CA PRO A 238 12.36 -9.09 -42.07
C PRO A 238 13.22 -8.87 -40.82
N ILE A 239 13.02 -7.74 -40.14
CA ILE A 239 13.71 -7.38 -38.90
C ILE A 239 12.69 -7.07 -37.80
N PHE A 240 12.81 -7.74 -36.65
CA PHE A 240 12.02 -7.44 -35.45
C PHE A 240 12.50 -6.14 -34.77
N LYS A 241 11.58 -5.39 -34.15
CA LYS A 241 11.91 -4.18 -33.39
C LYS A 241 12.86 -4.51 -32.23
N GLU A 242 13.84 -3.64 -31.96
CA GLU A 242 14.86 -3.88 -30.91
C GLU A 242 14.25 -3.81 -29.50
N GLY A 243 14.19 -4.95 -28.80
CA GLY A 243 13.84 -5.05 -27.38
C GLY A 243 13.66 -6.50 -26.91
N PRO A 244 13.74 -6.77 -25.60
CA PRO A 244 13.28 -8.06 -25.07
C PRO A 244 11.75 -8.12 -25.15
N TYR A 245 11.23 -9.09 -25.90
CA TYR A 245 9.78 -9.35 -25.95
C TYR A 245 9.39 -10.14 -24.71
N VAL A 246 8.73 -9.49 -23.75
CA VAL A 246 8.23 -10.12 -22.52
C VAL A 246 6.73 -9.89 -22.42
N GLY A 247 5.96 -10.98 -22.44
CA GLY A 247 4.52 -11.00 -22.26
C GLY A 247 4.14 -11.65 -20.93
N GLN A 248 2.98 -11.26 -20.40
CA GLN A 248 2.38 -11.90 -19.24
C GLN A 248 0.98 -12.37 -19.58
N VAL A 249 0.59 -13.54 -19.08
CA VAL A 249 -0.77 -14.05 -19.21
C VAL A 249 -1.24 -14.58 -17.88
N LEU A 250 -2.42 -14.13 -17.46
CA LEU A 250 -3.04 -14.61 -16.22
C LEU A 250 -3.44 -16.08 -16.38
N GLU A 251 -3.21 -16.88 -15.37
CA GLU A 251 -3.70 -18.26 -15.34
C GLU A 251 -5.24 -18.32 -15.42
N GLY A 252 -5.76 -19.48 -15.84
CA GLY A 252 -7.19 -19.66 -16.08
C GLY A 252 -7.76 -18.78 -17.20
N SER A 253 -6.91 -18.11 -17.98
CA SER A 253 -7.31 -17.28 -19.13
C SER A 253 -8.07 -18.10 -20.18
N PRO A 254 -9.15 -17.56 -20.77
CA PRO A 254 -9.89 -18.18 -21.87
C PRO A 254 -9.02 -18.58 -23.07
N THR A 255 -9.45 -19.64 -23.77
CA THR A 255 -8.79 -20.16 -24.97
C THR A 255 -9.60 -19.99 -26.24
N VAL A 256 -8.92 -19.77 -27.36
CA VAL A 256 -9.52 -19.89 -28.69
C VAL A 256 -9.92 -21.33 -28.98
N PHE A 257 -11.22 -21.59 -29.18
CA PHE A 257 -11.70 -22.85 -29.75
C PHE A 257 -11.92 -22.70 -31.26
N GLY A 258 -11.16 -23.47 -32.05
CA GLY A 258 -11.28 -23.50 -33.52
C GLY A 258 -10.16 -22.74 -34.21
N LEU A 259 -8.97 -23.35 -34.27
CA LEU A 259 -7.91 -22.87 -35.15
C LEU A 259 -8.35 -23.02 -36.62
N PRO A 260 -8.13 -22.03 -37.50
CA PRO A 260 -8.21 -22.28 -38.92
C PRO A 260 -7.21 -23.39 -39.30
N PRO A 261 -7.54 -24.29 -40.25
CA PRO A 261 -6.60 -25.32 -40.69
C PRO A 261 -5.32 -24.64 -41.18
N ALA A 262 -4.17 -25.11 -40.69
CA ALA A 262 -2.86 -24.61 -41.07
C ALA A 262 -2.77 -24.45 -42.60
N PRO A 263 -2.15 -23.37 -43.12
CA PRO A 263 -1.97 -23.20 -44.55
C PRO A 263 -1.21 -24.42 -45.08
N ARG A 264 -1.83 -25.11 -46.04
CA ARG A 264 -1.20 -26.22 -46.73
C ARG A 264 0.10 -25.72 -47.35
N LEU A 265 1.23 -26.22 -46.85
CA LEU A 265 2.45 -26.30 -47.66
C LEU A 265 2.06 -27.01 -48.95
N TYR A 266 2.18 -26.31 -50.08
CA TYR A 266 1.91 -26.84 -51.42
C TYR A 266 2.88 -27.99 -51.70
N GLN A 267 2.50 -29.21 -51.31
CA GLN A 267 3.02 -30.43 -51.93
C GLN A 267 1.93 -31.03 -52.79
N ASN A 268 2.25 -31.11 -54.09
CA ASN A 268 1.44 -31.69 -55.14
C ASN A 268 0.96 -33.11 -54.77
N SER A 269 -0.31 -33.26 -54.36
CA SER A 269 -1.07 -34.50 -54.54
C SER A 269 -2.56 -34.32 -54.18
N VAL A 270 -3.40 -34.41 -55.22
CA VAL A 270 -4.84 -34.79 -55.31
C VAL A 270 -5.83 -34.12 -54.32
N PRO A 271 -6.93 -33.50 -54.80
CA PRO A 271 -7.94 -32.89 -53.93
C PRO A 271 -8.72 -33.96 -53.14
N ALA A 272 -8.87 -33.75 -51.83
CA ALA A 272 -9.78 -34.53 -51.01
C ALA A 272 -11.22 -34.08 -51.30
N ILE A 273 -12.06 -35.02 -51.73
CA ILE A 273 -13.50 -34.85 -51.91
C ILE A 273 -14.17 -35.08 -50.54
N SER A 274 -15.09 -34.19 -50.15
CA SER A 274 -15.96 -34.38 -48.99
C SER A 274 -16.96 -35.50 -49.26
N VAL A 275 -17.06 -36.47 -48.34
CA VAL A 275 -18.07 -37.55 -48.40
C VAL A 275 -19.09 -37.31 -47.27
N PRO A 276 -20.40 -37.32 -47.56
CA PRO A 276 -21.45 -37.16 -46.55
C PRO A 276 -21.56 -38.39 -45.62
N LEU A 277 -22.13 -38.17 -44.43
CA LEU A 277 -22.24 -39.10 -43.28
C LEU A 277 -23.02 -40.40 -43.54
N SER A 278 -23.46 -40.68 -44.77
CA SER A 278 -24.23 -41.87 -45.13
C SER A 278 -23.39 -43.11 -45.48
N ASP A 279 -22.06 -42.98 -45.63
CA ASP A 279 -21.21 -44.06 -46.18
C ASP A 279 -20.21 -44.70 -45.19
N CYS A 280 -20.44 -44.58 -43.87
CA CYS A 280 -19.65 -45.30 -42.85
C CYS A 280 -20.38 -46.58 -42.38
N PRO A 281 -19.93 -47.79 -42.76
CA PRO A 281 -20.49 -49.02 -42.22
C PRO A 281 -19.96 -49.22 -40.78
N GLY A 282 -20.75 -48.80 -39.78
CA GLY A 282 -20.46 -48.99 -38.35
C GLY A 282 -20.58 -47.76 -37.45
N ALA A 283 -21.17 -46.66 -37.92
CA ALA A 283 -21.49 -45.53 -37.05
C ALA A 283 -22.66 -45.89 -36.11
N GLU A 284 -22.35 -46.07 -34.82
CA GLU A 284 -23.35 -46.24 -33.76
C GLU A 284 -23.33 -45.02 -32.83
N SER A 285 -24.52 -44.61 -32.41
CA SER A 285 -24.73 -43.62 -31.34
C SER A 285 -25.53 -44.28 -30.22
N GLY A 286 -25.18 -43.95 -28.98
CA GLY A 286 -25.81 -44.54 -27.80
C GLY A 286 -25.80 -43.59 -26.61
N GLN A 287 -26.67 -43.89 -25.65
CA GLN A 287 -26.84 -43.10 -24.43
C GLN A 287 -26.63 -44.04 -23.23
N GLY A 288 -25.60 -43.76 -22.43
CA GLY A 288 -25.27 -44.51 -21.21
C GLY A 288 -25.29 -43.62 -19.98
N GLU A 289 -25.12 -44.21 -18.79
CA GLU A 289 -25.16 -43.50 -17.50
C GLU A 289 -24.11 -42.38 -17.35
N ALA A 290 -23.08 -42.33 -18.21
CA ALA A 290 -22.02 -41.33 -18.23
C ALA A 290 -22.14 -40.25 -19.33
N GLY A 291 -23.22 -40.27 -20.14
CA GLY A 291 -23.43 -39.29 -21.22
C GLY A 291 -23.73 -39.91 -22.59
N ALA A 292 -23.94 -39.05 -23.60
CA ALA A 292 -24.14 -39.47 -24.99
C ALA A 292 -22.77 -39.67 -25.67
N TRP A 293 -22.64 -40.73 -26.47
CA TRP A 293 -21.42 -41.02 -27.23
C TRP A 293 -21.71 -41.20 -28.71
N LEU A 294 -20.78 -40.73 -29.54
CA LEU A 294 -20.84 -40.83 -31.00
C LEU A 294 -19.52 -41.41 -31.52
N SER A 295 -19.59 -42.49 -32.30
CA SER A 295 -18.41 -43.05 -32.96
C SER A 295 -18.31 -42.54 -34.41
N ILE A 296 -17.19 -41.91 -34.73
CA ILE A 296 -16.85 -41.40 -36.08
C ILE A 296 -15.55 -42.05 -36.57
N CYS A 297 -15.37 -42.14 -37.89
CA CYS A 297 -14.15 -42.68 -38.49
C CYS A 297 -13.35 -41.59 -39.18
N PHE A 298 -12.03 -41.59 -39.00
CA PHE A 298 -11.11 -40.72 -39.71
C PHE A 298 -10.33 -41.53 -40.76
N TYR A 299 -10.07 -40.91 -41.91
CA TYR A 299 -9.31 -41.51 -43.00
C TYR A 299 -8.00 -40.76 -43.21
N ARG A 300 -6.86 -41.42 -43.00
CA ARG A 300 -5.53 -40.85 -43.27
C ARG A 300 -4.65 -41.90 -43.94
N GLN A 301 -4.11 -41.57 -45.12
CA GLN A 301 -3.19 -42.42 -45.89
C GLN A 301 -3.66 -43.89 -46.09
N GLY A 302 -4.94 -44.10 -46.42
CA GLY A 302 -5.46 -45.43 -46.74
C GLY A 302 -5.79 -46.32 -45.53
N VAL A 303 -5.71 -45.80 -44.31
CA VAL A 303 -6.10 -46.52 -43.08
C VAL A 303 -7.24 -45.79 -42.38
N MET A 304 -8.28 -46.54 -42.03
CA MET A 304 -9.47 -46.04 -41.32
C MET A 304 -9.30 -46.29 -39.82
N SER A 305 -9.41 -45.25 -39.00
CA SER A 305 -9.27 -45.33 -37.53
C SER A 305 -10.55 -44.82 -36.85
N PRO A 306 -11.18 -45.61 -35.96
CA PRO A 306 -12.36 -45.17 -35.23
C PRO A 306 -11.97 -44.24 -34.06
N ALA A 307 -12.76 -43.20 -33.83
CA ALA A 307 -12.65 -42.29 -32.70
C ALA A 307 -14.03 -42.07 -32.08
N THR A 308 -14.11 -42.08 -30.75
CA THR A 308 -15.35 -41.91 -30.00
C THR A 308 -15.35 -40.57 -29.28
N LEU A 309 -16.35 -39.74 -29.56
CA LEU A 309 -16.58 -38.47 -28.87
C LEU A 309 -17.58 -38.68 -27.73
N LEU A 310 -17.21 -38.29 -26.51
CA LEU A 310 -18.10 -38.27 -25.34
C LEU A 310 -18.60 -36.84 -25.11
N ALA A 311 -19.92 -36.66 -25.08
CA ALA A 311 -20.54 -35.40 -24.71
C ALA A 311 -20.96 -35.45 -23.23
N THR A 312 -20.22 -34.77 -22.36
CA THR A 312 -20.63 -34.53 -20.97
C THR A 312 -21.41 -33.22 -20.90
N ALA A 313 -22.73 -33.31 -20.70
CA ALA A 313 -23.58 -32.14 -20.56
C ALA A 313 -23.43 -31.52 -19.17
N GLY A 314 -23.00 -30.26 -19.10
CA GLY A 314 -23.24 -29.40 -17.95
C GLY A 314 -24.74 -29.17 -17.76
N ARG A 315 -25.18 -29.10 -16.50
CA ARG A 315 -26.59 -28.90 -16.11
C ARG A 315 -27.20 -27.66 -16.80
N SER A 316 -28.02 -27.89 -17.80
CA SER A 316 -29.18 -27.04 -18.10
C SER A 316 -30.29 -27.94 -18.63
N ASP A 317 -31.42 -27.96 -17.93
CA ASP A 317 -32.63 -28.70 -18.28
C ASP A 317 -33.28 -28.11 -19.54
N VAL A 318 -32.76 -28.43 -20.73
CA VAL A 318 -33.48 -28.24 -21.99
C VAL A 318 -33.23 -29.44 -22.89
N ARG A 319 -34.32 -30.13 -23.22
CA ARG A 319 -34.37 -31.26 -24.16
C ARG A 319 -34.03 -30.76 -25.57
N PRO A 320 -33.01 -31.28 -26.29
CA PRO A 320 -32.73 -30.83 -27.64
C PRO A 320 -33.65 -31.55 -28.64
N GLU A 321 -34.50 -30.79 -29.34
CA GLU A 321 -35.14 -31.24 -30.57
C GLU A 321 -34.15 -31.08 -31.73
N TRP A 322 -33.89 -32.17 -32.46
CA TRP A 322 -33.02 -32.17 -33.63
C TRP A 322 -33.82 -31.72 -34.85
N GLY A 323 -33.81 -30.41 -35.12
CA GLY A 323 -34.17 -29.84 -36.42
C GLY A 323 -32.93 -29.75 -37.32
N GLU A 324 -33.11 -30.02 -38.62
CA GLU A 324 -32.10 -29.80 -39.67
C GLU A 324 -31.63 -28.34 -39.64
N ALA A 325 -30.46 -28.11 -39.05
CA ALA A 325 -29.75 -26.85 -39.15
C ALA A 325 -28.29 -27.15 -39.52
N SER A 326 -27.98 -26.92 -40.80
CA SER A 326 -26.62 -26.61 -41.24
C SER A 326 -26.21 -25.28 -40.58
N LYS A 327 -25.78 -25.35 -39.32
CA LYS A 327 -25.20 -24.21 -38.60
C LYS A 327 -23.69 -24.39 -38.65
N THR A 328 -23.04 -23.62 -39.52
CA THR A 328 -21.64 -23.26 -39.35
C THR A 328 -21.49 -22.69 -37.95
N ALA A 329 -20.72 -23.36 -37.09
CA ALA A 329 -20.35 -22.80 -35.80
C ALA A 329 -19.58 -21.51 -36.07
N GLU A 330 -20.12 -20.38 -35.61
CA GLU A 330 -19.34 -19.14 -35.50
C GLU A 330 -18.20 -19.41 -34.52
N VAL A 331 -16.97 -19.20 -34.97
CA VAL A 331 -15.77 -19.26 -34.14
C VAL A 331 -15.83 -18.07 -33.19
N SER A 332 -16.06 -18.30 -31.90
CA SER A 332 -15.85 -17.29 -30.87
C SER A 332 -14.34 -17.01 -30.80
N MET A 333 -13.96 -15.74 -30.98
CA MET A 333 -12.57 -15.27 -30.97
C MET A 333 -12.10 -14.88 -29.56
N ASP A 334 -12.56 -15.59 -28.52
CA ASP A 334 -12.36 -15.17 -27.13
C ASP A 334 -11.14 -15.85 -26.51
N GLY A 335 -9.99 -15.81 -27.19
CA GLY A 335 -8.71 -16.18 -26.60
C GLY A 335 -7.98 -14.96 -26.05
N THR A 336 -7.32 -15.12 -24.90
CA THR A 336 -6.51 -14.04 -24.34
C THR A 336 -5.29 -13.75 -25.21
N THR A 337 -5.22 -12.54 -25.74
CA THR A 337 -4.02 -12.04 -26.43
C THR A 337 -2.94 -11.72 -25.40
N VAL A 338 -1.81 -12.42 -25.47
CA VAL A 338 -0.67 -12.29 -24.56
C VAL A 338 0.20 -11.10 -24.93
N MET A 339 0.58 -11.00 -26.21
CA MET A 339 1.39 -9.91 -26.76
C MET A 339 1.33 -9.92 -28.30
N ARG A 340 1.78 -8.83 -28.92
CA ARG A 340 1.91 -8.71 -30.38
C ARG A 340 3.37 -8.62 -30.80
N MET A 341 3.77 -9.48 -31.72
CA MET A 341 5.07 -9.41 -32.38
C MET A 341 5.01 -8.47 -33.57
N THR A 342 6.07 -7.71 -33.80
CA THR A 342 6.14 -6.79 -34.95
C THR A 342 7.52 -6.85 -35.58
N ALA A 343 7.56 -7.26 -36.84
CA ALA A 343 8.70 -7.17 -37.72
C ALA A 343 8.43 -6.17 -38.86
N TYR A 344 9.49 -5.67 -39.47
CA TYR A 344 9.48 -4.73 -40.58
C TYR A 344 10.36 -5.26 -41.71
N ASP A 345 9.87 -5.17 -42.93
CA ASP A 345 10.65 -5.39 -44.15
C ASP A 345 10.78 -4.07 -44.92
N ALA A 346 11.96 -3.83 -45.50
CA ALA A 346 12.27 -2.58 -46.20
C ALA A 346 11.89 -2.62 -47.70
N ASP A 347 11.63 -3.81 -48.24
CA ASP A 347 11.19 -4.02 -49.64
C ASP A 347 9.81 -3.37 -49.91
N ASP A 348 9.30 -3.42 -51.15
CA ASP A 348 8.08 -2.70 -51.52
C ASP A 348 6.83 -3.19 -50.79
N PRO A 349 6.15 -2.33 -49.98
CA PRO A 349 4.97 -2.73 -49.22
C PRO A 349 3.78 -3.12 -50.10
N ASN A 350 3.79 -2.77 -51.39
CA ASN A 350 2.73 -3.13 -52.34
C ASN A 350 2.99 -4.47 -53.06
N THR A 351 4.10 -5.14 -52.76
CA THR A 351 4.47 -6.44 -53.33
C THR A 351 4.59 -7.49 -52.24
N ASP A 352 4.60 -8.76 -52.63
CA ASP A 352 4.78 -9.87 -51.69
C ASP A 352 6.15 -9.82 -50.98
N ASN A 353 7.15 -9.12 -51.55
CA ASN A 353 8.50 -9.01 -50.98
C ASN A 353 8.49 -8.42 -49.56
N ALA A 354 7.53 -7.56 -49.23
CA ALA A 354 7.39 -7.00 -47.87
C ALA A 354 6.25 -7.63 -47.05
N VAL A 355 5.48 -8.57 -47.63
CA VAL A 355 4.34 -9.20 -46.95
C VAL A 355 4.84 -10.29 -46.01
N LEU A 356 4.69 -10.05 -44.70
CA LEU A 356 5.19 -10.95 -43.67
C LEU A 356 4.19 -12.04 -43.26
N ARG A 357 4.75 -13.19 -42.87
CA ARG A 357 4.05 -14.25 -42.13
C ARG A 357 4.85 -14.69 -40.90
N TYR A 358 4.18 -14.72 -39.75
CA TYR A 358 4.76 -15.10 -38.46
C TYR A 358 4.53 -16.59 -38.15
N ASN A 359 5.49 -17.21 -37.46
CA ASN A 359 5.36 -18.58 -36.98
C ASN A 359 6.17 -18.81 -35.69
N ILE A 360 5.63 -19.62 -34.77
CA ILE A 360 6.39 -20.13 -33.62
C ILE A 360 7.12 -21.40 -34.06
N VAL A 361 8.46 -21.38 -33.98
CA VAL A 361 9.31 -22.51 -34.37
C VAL A 361 9.55 -23.44 -33.19
N ARG A 362 9.66 -22.88 -31.98
CA ARG A 362 9.96 -23.65 -30.77
C ARG A 362 9.40 -22.97 -29.54
N GLN A 363 8.89 -23.80 -28.62
CA GLN A 363 8.52 -23.42 -27.26
C GLN A 363 9.43 -24.17 -26.28
N THR A 364 9.91 -23.50 -25.24
CA THR A 364 10.68 -24.13 -24.15
C THR A 364 10.20 -23.58 -22.81
N PRO A 365 9.79 -24.42 -21.85
CA PRO A 365 9.67 -25.88 -21.92
C PRO A 365 8.52 -26.39 -22.80
N ASP A 366 8.56 -27.67 -23.15
CA ASP A 366 7.55 -28.40 -23.95
C ASP A 366 6.43 -29.01 -23.10
N LYS A 367 6.49 -28.84 -21.78
CA LYS A 367 5.49 -29.30 -20.81
C LYS A 367 4.74 -28.10 -20.23
N PRO A 368 3.43 -28.22 -19.93
CA PRO A 368 2.59 -29.42 -20.05
C PRO A 368 2.21 -29.81 -21.49
N SER A 369 2.36 -28.91 -22.46
CA SER A 369 2.14 -29.17 -23.89
C SER A 369 3.14 -28.37 -24.73
N PRO A 370 3.63 -28.89 -25.87
CA PRO A 370 4.52 -28.16 -26.76
C PRO A 370 3.82 -27.03 -27.52
N ASN A 371 2.47 -27.02 -27.53
CA ASN A 371 1.63 -26.06 -28.26
C ASN A 371 0.71 -25.34 -27.28
N MET A 372 1.27 -24.53 -26.37
CA MET A 372 0.45 -23.73 -25.45
C MET A 372 0.02 -22.40 -26.06
N PHE A 373 0.80 -21.90 -27.01
CA PHE A 373 0.63 -20.60 -27.64
C PHE A 373 0.49 -20.74 -29.16
N TYR A 374 -0.33 -19.89 -29.74
CA TYR A 374 -0.49 -19.73 -31.17
C TYR A 374 -0.16 -18.30 -31.54
N ILE A 375 0.54 -18.10 -32.65
CA ILE A 375 0.75 -16.77 -33.23
C ILE A 375 -0.11 -16.62 -34.48
N ASP A 376 -0.88 -15.54 -34.56
CA ASP A 376 -1.58 -15.16 -35.78
C ASP A 376 -0.53 -14.89 -36.87
N PRO A 377 -0.54 -15.64 -37.98
CA PRO A 377 0.49 -15.53 -39.00
C PRO A 377 0.45 -14.19 -39.74
N GLU A 378 -0.66 -13.46 -39.75
CA GLU A 378 -0.79 -12.16 -40.44
C GLU A 378 -0.61 -10.99 -39.47
N LYS A 379 -1.21 -11.08 -38.28
CA LYS A 379 -1.20 -9.99 -37.28
C LYS A 379 -0.02 -10.02 -36.32
N GLY A 380 0.60 -11.19 -36.14
CA GLY A 380 1.65 -11.39 -35.14
C GLY A 380 1.14 -11.43 -33.69
N ASP A 381 -0.17 -11.55 -33.47
CA ASP A 381 -0.78 -11.66 -32.14
C ASP A 381 -0.56 -13.05 -31.56
N ILE A 382 0.02 -13.15 -30.37
CA ILE A 382 0.19 -14.40 -29.63
C ILE A 382 -0.98 -14.60 -28.69
N VAL A 383 -1.66 -15.74 -28.80
CA VAL A 383 -2.83 -16.12 -28.00
C VAL A 383 -2.62 -17.47 -27.32
N THR A 384 -3.30 -17.69 -26.20
CA THR A 384 -3.34 -18.99 -25.51
C THR A 384 -4.29 -19.96 -26.20
N VAL A 385 -3.83 -21.21 -26.40
CA VAL A 385 -4.62 -22.30 -26.98
C VAL A 385 -4.79 -23.50 -26.06
N ILE A 386 -4.11 -23.50 -24.91
CA ILE A 386 -4.22 -24.54 -23.88
C ILE A 386 -5.39 -24.26 -22.95
N SER A 387 -6.28 -25.24 -22.74
CA SER A 387 -7.52 -25.07 -21.97
C SER A 387 -7.29 -24.34 -20.64
N PRO A 388 -8.21 -23.46 -20.20
CA PRO A 388 -8.03 -22.65 -18.98
C PRO A 388 -7.60 -23.46 -17.76
N GLY A 389 -8.19 -24.64 -17.52
CA GLY A 389 -7.84 -25.50 -16.39
C GLY A 389 -6.50 -26.25 -16.48
N LEU A 390 -5.80 -26.16 -17.62
CA LEU A 390 -4.41 -26.61 -17.76
C LEU A 390 -3.44 -25.43 -17.78
N LEU A 391 -3.95 -24.20 -17.92
CA LEU A 391 -3.21 -22.95 -17.73
C LEU A 391 -3.30 -22.56 -16.25
N ASP A 392 -2.81 -23.43 -15.36
CA ASP A 392 -2.89 -23.31 -13.91
C ASP A 392 -1.45 -23.32 -13.37
N ARG A 393 -1.04 -22.20 -12.77
CA ARG A 393 0.32 -21.92 -12.32
C ARG A 393 0.72 -22.91 -11.23
N GLU A 394 -0.16 -23.24 -10.30
CA GLU A 394 0.10 -24.13 -9.15
C GLU A 394 0.37 -25.58 -9.59
N THR A 395 -0.19 -26.01 -10.72
CA THR A 395 0.02 -27.36 -11.26
C THR A 395 1.09 -27.43 -12.33
N MET A 396 1.53 -26.29 -12.87
CA MET A 396 2.54 -26.23 -13.92
C MET A 396 3.96 -26.51 -13.41
N PRO A 397 4.81 -27.16 -14.24
CA PRO A 397 6.21 -27.38 -13.89
C PRO A 397 7.09 -26.14 -14.08
N SER A 398 6.63 -25.15 -14.85
CA SER A 398 7.34 -23.89 -15.12
C SER A 398 6.33 -22.77 -15.32
N HIS A 399 6.65 -21.59 -14.79
CA HIS A 399 5.84 -20.36 -14.94
C HIS A 399 6.41 -19.43 -16.02
N GLN A 400 7.50 -19.83 -16.67
CA GLN A 400 8.17 -19.07 -17.73
C GLN A 400 8.35 -19.95 -18.97
N TYR A 401 7.99 -19.39 -20.12
CA TYR A 401 8.07 -20.03 -21.43
C TYR A 401 8.81 -19.12 -22.41
N GLU A 402 9.78 -19.67 -23.12
CA GLU A 402 10.50 -18.99 -24.18
C GLU A 402 10.02 -19.50 -25.55
N LEU A 403 9.61 -18.56 -26.41
CA LEU A 403 9.14 -18.79 -27.76
C LEU A 403 10.17 -18.28 -28.77
N GLU A 404 10.59 -19.14 -29.68
CA GLU A 404 11.41 -18.77 -30.84
C GLU A 404 10.48 -18.51 -32.03
N ILE A 405 10.46 -17.25 -32.48
CA ILE A 405 9.50 -16.74 -33.45
C ILE A 405 10.25 -16.37 -34.72
N VAL A 406 9.69 -16.77 -35.86
CA VAL A 406 10.18 -16.41 -37.19
C VAL A 406 9.17 -15.54 -37.90
N ALA A 407 9.64 -14.45 -38.50
CA ALA A 407 8.90 -13.69 -39.51
C ALA A 407 9.52 -14.00 -40.87
N LYS A 408 8.67 -14.33 -41.85
CA LYS A 408 9.09 -14.66 -43.21
C LYS A 408 8.39 -13.76 -44.22
N ASP A 409 9.14 -13.18 -45.16
CA ASP A 409 8.59 -12.38 -46.25
C ASP A 409 7.90 -13.25 -47.32
N MET A 410 7.53 -12.67 -48.46
CA MET A 410 6.92 -13.38 -49.60
C MET A 410 5.65 -14.14 -49.21
N ALA A 411 4.85 -13.54 -48.32
CA ALA A 411 3.67 -14.14 -47.71
C ALA A 411 3.94 -15.55 -47.11
N GLY A 412 5.15 -15.79 -46.60
CA GLY A 412 5.56 -17.04 -45.99
C GLY A 412 6.03 -18.13 -46.96
N SER A 413 6.26 -17.79 -48.23
CA SER A 413 6.72 -18.72 -49.27
C SER A 413 8.09 -19.33 -48.95
N ASP A 414 8.39 -20.54 -49.45
CA ASP A 414 9.67 -21.23 -49.22
C ASP A 414 10.89 -20.46 -49.71
N VAL A 415 10.71 -19.59 -50.71
CA VAL A 415 11.76 -18.74 -51.28
C VAL A 415 12.01 -17.45 -50.50
N GLY A 416 11.19 -17.15 -49.48
CA GLY A 416 11.29 -15.93 -48.70
C GLY A 416 12.41 -15.91 -47.66
N LEU A 417 12.91 -14.72 -47.33
CA LEU A 417 13.91 -14.48 -46.29
C LEU A 417 13.26 -14.44 -44.91
N THR A 418 14.05 -14.70 -43.87
CA THR A 418 13.55 -14.85 -42.50
C THR A 418 14.28 -13.93 -41.51
N GLY A 419 13.50 -13.36 -40.60
CA GLY A 419 13.94 -12.76 -39.35
C GLY A 419 13.58 -13.66 -38.17
N THR A 420 14.37 -13.63 -37.09
CA THR A 420 14.11 -14.39 -35.85
C THR A 420 14.05 -13.47 -34.64
N ALA A 421 13.20 -13.80 -33.67
CA ALA A 421 13.14 -13.15 -32.35
C ALA A 421 12.73 -14.16 -31.26
N THR A 422 13.17 -13.89 -30.04
CA THR A 422 12.80 -14.68 -28.85
C THR A 422 11.82 -13.89 -28.00
N ALA A 423 10.70 -14.51 -27.60
CA ALA A 423 9.72 -13.91 -26.73
C ALA A 423 9.53 -14.74 -25.45
N THR A 424 9.56 -14.09 -24.31
CA THR A 424 9.38 -14.71 -22.99
C THR A 424 7.96 -14.47 -22.51
N ILE A 425 7.24 -15.53 -22.18
CA ILE A 425 5.91 -15.47 -21.58
C ILE A 425 6.00 -15.90 -20.13
N ILE A 426 5.47 -15.08 -19.23
CA ILE A 426 5.37 -15.37 -17.80
C ILE A 426 3.89 -15.63 -17.49
N ILE A 427 3.60 -16.75 -16.84
CA ILE A 427 2.26 -17.03 -16.32
C ILE A 427 2.11 -16.24 -15.02
N ALA A 428 1.17 -15.30 -15.03
CA ALA A 428 0.83 -14.49 -13.88
C ALA A 428 -0.17 -15.23 -12.98
N ASP A 429 0.08 -15.09 -11.68
CA ASP A 429 -0.69 -15.64 -10.57
C ASP A 429 -2.05 -14.96 -10.42
N LYS A 430 -3.07 -15.75 -10.10
CA LYS A 430 -4.43 -15.31 -9.76
C LYS A 430 -4.72 -15.86 -8.37
N ASN A 431 -5.22 -15.02 -7.47
CA ASN A 431 -5.62 -15.49 -6.14
C ASN A 431 -6.82 -16.45 -6.23
N ASP A 432 -6.56 -17.74 -6.36
CA ASP A 432 -7.56 -18.81 -6.44
C ASP A 432 -7.38 -19.88 -5.35
N HIS A 433 -6.34 -19.79 -4.52
CA HIS A 433 -6.14 -20.59 -3.32
C HIS A 433 -6.16 -19.73 -2.05
N PRO A 434 -7.22 -19.79 -1.21
CA PRO A 434 -7.24 -19.08 0.05
C PRO A 434 -6.27 -19.68 1.08
N PRO A 435 -5.83 -18.92 2.08
CA PRO A 435 -4.88 -19.39 3.09
C PRO A 435 -5.62 -20.28 4.08
N GLU A 436 -5.11 -21.49 4.28
CA GLU A 436 -5.72 -22.48 5.15
C GLU A 436 -4.84 -22.75 6.37
N PHE A 437 -5.42 -22.71 7.58
CA PHE A 437 -4.69 -23.14 8.77
C PHE A 437 -4.35 -24.62 8.70
N THR A 438 -3.09 -24.97 8.95
CA THR A 438 -2.65 -26.38 8.98
C THR A 438 -3.31 -27.19 10.11
N LYS A 439 -3.89 -26.49 11.10
CA LYS A 439 -4.55 -27.06 12.28
C LYS A 439 -5.82 -26.27 12.58
N SER A 440 -6.90 -26.96 12.92
CA SER A 440 -8.14 -26.33 13.40
C SER A 440 -8.04 -25.77 14.82
N MET A 441 -7.05 -26.21 15.59
CA MET A 441 -6.79 -25.79 16.97
C MET A 441 -5.30 -25.62 17.26
N PHE A 442 -4.95 -24.50 17.90
CA PHE A 442 -3.62 -24.22 18.44
C PHE A 442 -3.69 -24.11 19.97
N LEU A 443 -2.68 -24.66 20.64
CA LEU A 443 -2.54 -24.58 22.09
C LEU A 443 -1.35 -23.68 22.42
N ALA A 444 -1.55 -22.75 23.34
CA ALA A 444 -0.51 -21.87 23.86
C ALA A 444 -0.56 -21.86 25.38
N ALA A 445 0.61 -21.76 26.01
CA ALA A 445 0.73 -21.56 27.44
C ALA A 445 1.60 -20.32 27.69
N VAL A 446 1.16 -19.48 28.61
CA VAL A 446 1.84 -18.22 28.94
C VAL A 446 1.78 -18.00 30.43
N ASN A 447 2.90 -17.63 31.04
CA ASN A 447 2.91 -17.22 32.44
C ASN A 447 2.17 -15.89 32.57
N GLU A 448 1.39 -15.72 33.62
CA GLU A 448 0.75 -14.44 33.89
C GLU A 448 1.76 -13.30 34.04
N GLY A 449 1.30 -12.05 33.87
CA GLY A 449 2.17 -10.87 33.86
C GLY A 449 3.14 -10.77 32.68
N THR A 450 3.35 -11.83 31.88
CA THR A 450 4.27 -11.79 30.73
C THR A 450 3.60 -11.24 29.46
N THR A 451 4.42 -10.62 28.61
CA THR A 451 4.00 -10.08 27.31
C THR A 451 4.95 -10.58 26.21
N GLY A 452 4.46 -10.65 24.97
CA GLY A 452 5.24 -11.16 23.83
C GLY A 452 4.50 -12.22 23.01
N VAL A 453 5.20 -12.83 22.06
CA VAL A 453 4.66 -13.86 21.16
C VAL A 453 4.51 -15.18 21.94
N ILE A 454 3.32 -15.78 21.88
CA ILE A 454 2.98 -17.01 22.63
C ILE A 454 2.81 -18.23 21.73
N VAL A 455 2.42 -18.05 20.46
CA VAL A 455 2.30 -19.14 19.48
C VAL A 455 2.35 -18.60 18.06
N ASN A 456 2.96 -19.37 17.16
CA ASN A 456 2.89 -19.15 15.72
C ASN A 456 1.77 -19.98 15.12
N LEU A 457 0.91 -19.33 14.34
CA LEU A 457 -0.20 -19.91 13.63
C LEU A 457 0.27 -20.22 12.21
N THR A 458 0.36 -21.51 11.90
CA THR A 458 0.84 -21.99 10.61
C THR A 458 -0.31 -22.07 9.61
N VAL A 459 -0.07 -21.54 8.42
CA VAL A 459 -1.01 -21.55 7.28
C VAL A 459 -0.32 -22.09 6.04
N GLU A 460 -1.10 -22.69 5.15
CA GLU A 460 -0.69 -23.11 3.82
C GLU A 460 -1.50 -22.35 2.79
N ASP A 461 -0.79 -21.84 1.79
CA ASP A 461 -1.34 -21.09 0.65
C ASP A 461 -0.46 -21.45 -0.57
N LYS A 462 -1.09 -21.70 -1.71
CA LYS A 462 -0.41 -22.23 -2.91
C LYS A 462 -0.09 -21.15 -3.93
N ASP A 463 -0.65 -19.95 -3.78
CA ASP A 463 -0.43 -18.83 -4.68
C ASP A 463 1.04 -18.37 -4.64
N ASP A 464 1.42 -17.43 -5.51
CA ASP A 464 2.79 -16.94 -5.61
C ASP A 464 3.27 -16.24 -4.32
N PRO A 465 4.34 -16.72 -3.64
CA PRO A 465 4.85 -16.12 -2.41
C PRO A 465 5.29 -14.66 -2.52
N THR A 466 5.45 -14.14 -3.74
CA THR A 466 5.84 -12.75 -4.00
C THR A 466 4.65 -11.78 -4.09
N THR A 467 3.43 -12.28 -4.28
CA THR A 467 2.21 -11.49 -4.51
C THR A 467 1.41 -11.27 -3.22
N GLY A 468 0.38 -10.41 -3.27
CA GLY A 468 -0.59 -10.23 -2.18
C GLY A 468 -1.61 -11.38 -2.10
N ALA A 469 -1.69 -12.21 -3.15
CA ALA A 469 -2.46 -13.44 -3.17
C ALA A 469 -1.96 -14.41 -2.09
N TRP A 470 -0.66 -14.66 -1.98
CA TRP A 470 -0.14 -15.54 -0.94
C TRP A 470 -0.08 -14.92 0.47
N ARG A 471 0.02 -13.59 0.59
CA ARG A 471 0.25 -12.93 1.89
C ARG A 471 -0.97 -13.00 2.79
N ALA A 472 -0.81 -13.68 3.93
CA ALA A 472 -1.85 -13.88 4.92
C ALA A 472 -2.05 -12.65 5.81
N VAL A 473 -3.30 -12.28 6.04
CA VAL A 473 -3.77 -11.25 6.95
C VAL A 473 -4.60 -11.91 8.04
N TYR A 474 -4.14 -11.77 9.27
CA TYR A 474 -4.78 -12.38 10.44
C TYR A 474 -5.64 -11.38 11.19
N SER A 475 -6.82 -11.81 11.64
CA SER A 475 -7.70 -11.02 12.50
C SER A 475 -8.31 -11.88 13.61
N ILE A 476 -8.44 -11.30 14.81
CA ILE A 476 -9.12 -11.95 15.94
C ILE A 476 -10.59 -11.56 15.87
N ILE A 477 -11.45 -12.52 15.54
CA ILE A 477 -12.89 -12.28 15.34
C ILE A 477 -13.73 -12.60 16.59
N ASN A 478 -13.21 -13.37 17.54
CA ASN A 478 -13.86 -13.62 18.83
C ASN A 478 -12.84 -13.93 19.93
N GLY A 479 -13.25 -13.77 21.20
CA GLY A 479 -12.47 -14.19 22.37
C GLY A 479 -11.54 -13.13 22.99
N ASN A 480 -11.49 -11.91 22.44
CA ASN A 480 -10.57 -10.84 22.89
C ASN A 480 -11.27 -9.53 23.31
N PRO A 481 -12.24 -9.55 24.25
CA PRO A 481 -12.96 -8.34 24.66
C PRO A 481 -12.05 -7.30 25.34
N GLY A 482 -11.03 -7.74 26.08
CA GLY A 482 -10.08 -6.87 26.77
C GLY A 482 -8.97 -6.28 25.89
N GLN A 483 -8.90 -6.68 24.61
CA GLN A 483 -7.78 -6.36 23.71
C GLN A 483 -6.42 -6.71 24.32
N SER A 484 -6.33 -7.85 25.01
CA SER A 484 -5.09 -8.35 25.61
C SER A 484 -4.24 -9.13 24.61
N PHE A 485 -4.84 -9.58 23.51
CA PHE A 485 -4.17 -10.32 22.44
C PHE A 485 -4.07 -9.52 21.15
N LYS A 486 -2.99 -9.75 20.39
CA LYS A 486 -2.79 -9.20 19.04
C LYS A 486 -2.13 -10.26 18.16
N VAL A 487 -2.57 -10.37 16.91
CA VAL A 487 -1.94 -11.21 15.90
C VAL A 487 -1.32 -10.33 14.81
N ASN A 488 -0.09 -10.65 14.40
CA ASN A 488 0.59 -10.01 13.27
C ASN A 488 1.14 -11.09 12.34
N THR A 489 1.16 -10.82 11.04
CA THR A 489 1.80 -11.69 10.06
C THR A 489 3.32 -11.56 10.15
N ASN A 490 4.02 -12.69 10.17
CA ASN A 490 5.46 -12.73 10.01
C ASN A 490 5.82 -12.63 8.51
N PRO A 491 6.53 -11.57 8.07
CA PRO A 491 6.81 -11.32 6.66
C PRO A 491 7.77 -12.35 6.02
N SER A 492 8.46 -13.18 6.81
CA SER A 492 9.43 -14.15 6.30
C SER A 492 8.85 -15.51 5.95
N ASN A 493 7.77 -15.92 6.61
CA ASN A 493 7.20 -17.27 6.50
C ASN A 493 5.66 -17.28 6.49
N ASN A 494 5.01 -16.12 6.43
CA ASN A 494 3.55 -15.94 6.41
C ASN A 494 2.81 -16.42 7.67
N GLU A 495 3.51 -16.85 8.72
CA GLU A 495 2.87 -17.36 9.94
C GLU A 495 2.27 -16.23 10.77
N GLY A 496 1.15 -16.50 11.43
CA GLY A 496 0.51 -15.56 12.35
C GLY A 496 1.17 -15.61 13.72
N MET A 497 1.85 -14.53 14.14
CA MET A 497 2.41 -14.42 15.48
C MET A 497 1.35 -13.90 16.45
N LEU A 498 0.73 -14.80 17.22
CA LEU A 498 -0.18 -14.41 18.29
C LEU A 498 0.64 -13.96 19.50
N SER A 499 0.31 -12.78 20.01
CA SER A 499 1.03 -12.12 21.10
C SER A 499 0.11 -11.59 22.19
N VAL A 500 0.62 -11.57 23.41
CA VAL A 500 0.01 -10.91 24.58
C VAL A 500 0.55 -9.49 24.66
N VAL A 501 -0.34 -8.50 24.56
CA VAL A 501 -0.02 -7.07 24.60
C VAL A 501 -0.41 -6.39 25.92
N LYS A 502 -1.31 -7.01 26.69
CA LYS A 502 -1.62 -6.60 28.07
C LYS A 502 -1.40 -7.81 28.98
N PRO A 503 -0.76 -7.64 30.14
CA PRO A 503 -0.53 -8.73 31.08
C PRO A 503 -1.86 -9.40 31.42
N LEU A 504 -1.84 -10.74 31.41
CA LEU A 504 -2.95 -11.58 31.85
C LEU A 504 -2.78 -11.84 33.35
N ASP A 505 -3.89 -12.16 34.00
CA ASP A 505 -4.02 -12.42 35.44
C ASP A 505 -4.77 -13.75 35.57
N TYR A 506 -4.13 -14.71 36.22
CA TYR A 506 -4.59 -16.08 36.35
C TYR A 506 -5.88 -16.16 37.21
N GLU A 507 -5.90 -15.45 38.33
CA GLU A 507 -6.98 -15.35 39.30
C GLU A 507 -8.27 -14.81 38.69
N ILE A 508 -8.15 -13.94 37.68
CA ILE A 508 -9.30 -13.46 36.91
C ILE A 508 -9.72 -14.48 35.85
N SER A 509 -8.79 -14.99 35.04
CA SER A 509 -9.12 -15.91 33.95
C SER A 509 -7.94 -16.80 33.52
N ALA A 510 -7.95 -18.04 33.98
CA ALA A 510 -6.95 -19.04 33.60
C ALA A 510 -7.02 -19.52 32.14
N PHE A 511 -8.15 -19.31 31.44
CA PHE A 511 -8.37 -19.86 30.10
C PHE A 511 -8.98 -18.82 29.15
N HIS A 512 -8.29 -18.58 28.04
CA HIS A 512 -8.81 -17.78 26.94
C HIS A 512 -9.00 -18.64 25.69
N THR A 513 -10.16 -18.50 25.04
CA THR A 513 -10.44 -19.13 23.75
C THR A 513 -10.61 -18.05 22.71
N LEU A 514 -9.69 -17.99 21.75
CA LEU A 514 -9.69 -17.01 20.66
C LEU A 514 -10.14 -17.69 19.37
N LEU A 515 -10.96 -16.99 18.59
CA LEU A 515 -11.27 -17.40 17.22
C LEU A 515 -10.54 -16.46 16.27
N ILE A 516 -9.64 -17.02 15.47
CA ILE A 516 -8.78 -16.28 14.54
C ILE A 516 -9.22 -16.60 13.12
N LYS A 517 -9.36 -15.55 12.31
CA LYS A 517 -9.62 -15.61 10.87
C LYS A 517 -8.33 -15.28 10.13
N VAL A 518 -8.08 -15.97 9.03
CA VAL A 518 -7.04 -15.64 8.06
C VAL A 518 -7.65 -15.46 6.67
N GLU A 519 -7.20 -14.45 5.96
CA GLU A 519 -7.56 -14.11 4.58
C GLU A 519 -6.31 -13.60 3.85
N ASN A 520 -6.31 -13.56 2.52
CA ASN A 520 -5.20 -12.97 1.77
C ASN A 520 -5.24 -11.44 1.84
N GLU A 521 -4.13 -10.78 1.49
CA GLU A 521 -4.08 -9.34 1.30
C GLU A 521 -4.93 -8.91 0.09
N ASP A 522 -4.85 -9.68 -1.00
CA ASP A 522 -5.64 -9.49 -2.21
C ASP A 522 -6.97 -10.27 -2.14
N PRO A 523 -8.07 -9.76 -2.74
CA PRO A 523 -9.35 -10.45 -2.71
C PRO A 523 -9.33 -11.75 -3.54
N LEU A 524 -9.85 -12.84 -2.94
CA LEU A 524 -10.06 -14.11 -3.64
C LEU A 524 -11.01 -13.93 -4.83
N VAL A 525 -10.72 -14.60 -5.94
CA VAL A 525 -11.56 -14.53 -7.13
C VAL A 525 -12.93 -15.19 -6.94
N PRO A 526 -14.02 -14.67 -7.56
CA PRO A 526 -15.39 -15.11 -7.27
C PRO A 526 -15.71 -16.55 -7.69
N ASP A 527 -14.92 -17.14 -8.58
CA ASP A 527 -15.18 -18.44 -9.21
C ASP A 527 -14.75 -19.65 -8.37
N VAL A 528 -14.24 -19.42 -7.15
CA VAL A 528 -13.73 -20.47 -6.27
C VAL A 528 -14.85 -21.02 -5.36
N SER A 529 -14.93 -22.34 -5.23
CA SER A 529 -15.98 -23.00 -4.40
C SER A 529 -15.75 -22.93 -2.89
N TYR A 530 -14.53 -22.56 -2.46
CA TYR A 530 -14.13 -22.43 -1.07
C TYR A 530 -14.47 -21.02 -0.54
N GLY A 531 -14.62 -20.89 0.79
CA GLY A 531 -14.78 -19.58 1.41
C GLY A 531 -13.51 -18.73 1.29
N PRO A 532 -13.61 -17.39 1.28
CA PRO A 532 -12.47 -16.47 1.12
C PRO A 532 -11.51 -16.44 2.33
N SER A 533 -11.75 -17.27 3.33
CA SER A 533 -11.03 -17.22 4.59
C SER A 533 -11.14 -18.53 5.34
N SER A 534 -10.09 -18.86 6.09
CA SER A 534 -10.09 -19.96 7.05
C SER A 534 -10.18 -19.45 8.49
N THR A 535 -10.67 -20.29 9.40
CA THR A 535 -10.75 -19.95 10.84
C THR A 535 -10.17 -21.06 11.69
N ALA A 536 -9.44 -20.68 12.76
CA ALA A 536 -8.88 -21.61 13.73
C ALA A 536 -9.13 -21.11 15.16
N THR A 537 -9.25 -22.06 16.08
CA THR A 537 -9.41 -21.78 17.51
C THR A 537 -8.06 -21.83 18.20
N VAL A 538 -7.73 -20.82 19.01
CA VAL A 538 -6.54 -20.84 19.87
C VAL A 538 -6.98 -20.90 21.32
N GLN A 539 -6.54 -21.95 22.03
CA GLN A 539 -6.71 -22.06 23.47
C GLN A 539 -5.42 -21.61 24.15
N VAL A 540 -5.53 -20.55 24.93
CA VAL A 540 -4.43 -20.02 25.74
C VAL A 540 -4.69 -20.41 27.19
N THR A 541 -3.78 -21.17 27.76
CA THR A 541 -3.74 -21.48 29.18
C THR A 541 -2.79 -20.50 29.86
N VAL A 542 -3.31 -19.72 30.81
CA VAL A 542 -2.49 -18.89 31.69
C VAL A 542 -1.92 -19.80 32.77
N LEU A 543 -0.62 -19.72 32.98
CA LEU A 543 0.08 -20.44 34.04
C LEU A 543 0.23 -19.49 35.23
N ASP A 544 -0.30 -19.95 36.37
CA ASP A 544 -0.20 -19.32 37.69
C ASP A 544 1.29 -19.11 38.07
N VAL A 545 1.62 -17.88 38.44
CA VAL A 545 2.91 -17.46 38.99
C VAL A 545 2.67 -16.75 40.30
N ASN A 546 3.24 -17.31 41.36
CA ASN A 546 3.11 -16.81 42.73
C ASN A 546 3.22 -15.28 42.85
N GLU A 547 2.13 -14.63 43.24
CA GLU A 547 2.04 -13.20 43.48
C GLU A 547 2.28 -12.84 44.96
N GLY A 548 2.52 -11.56 45.24
CA GLY A 548 2.76 -11.10 46.62
C GLY A 548 1.47 -10.78 47.36
N PRO A 549 1.42 -10.94 48.70
CA PRO A 549 0.24 -10.58 49.49
C PRO A 549 -0.16 -9.11 49.36
N ILE A 550 -1.43 -8.84 49.08
CA ILE A 550 -1.96 -7.48 48.90
C ILE A 550 -2.62 -6.99 50.19
N PHE A 551 -2.24 -5.80 50.65
CA PHE A 551 -2.86 -5.15 51.81
C PHE A 551 -4.19 -4.49 51.44
N TYR A 552 -5.22 -4.66 52.28
CA TYR A 552 -6.50 -3.98 52.09
C TYR A 552 -7.13 -3.56 53.44
N PRO A 553 -7.45 -2.26 53.63
CA PRO A 553 -7.19 -1.13 52.74
C PRO A 553 -5.71 -0.67 52.77
N ASP A 554 -5.23 -0.08 51.67
CA ASP A 554 -3.91 0.57 51.58
C ASP A 554 -4.05 1.98 50.96
N PRO A 555 -3.69 3.08 51.67
CA PRO A 555 -3.16 3.12 53.03
C PRO A 555 -4.24 2.83 54.08
N MET A 556 -3.86 2.07 55.11
CA MET A 556 -4.69 1.89 56.31
C MET A 556 -4.60 3.15 57.17
N ARG A 557 -5.75 3.73 57.52
CA ARG A 557 -5.84 4.97 58.29
C ARG A 557 -6.47 4.72 59.65
N VAL A 558 -5.82 5.18 60.72
CA VAL A 558 -6.34 5.07 62.08
C VAL A 558 -6.09 6.34 62.88
N THR A 559 -7.00 6.64 63.80
CA THR A 559 -6.84 7.75 64.74
C THR A 559 -6.60 7.20 66.13
N LYS A 560 -5.57 7.72 66.81
CA LYS A 560 -5.17 7.32 68.16
C LYS A 560 -4.75 8.55 68.94
N ARG A 561 -5.03 8.59 70.24
CA ARG A 561 -4.39 9.56 71.12
C ARG A 561 -2.90 9.27 71.23
N GLU A 562 -2.12 10.29 71.56
CA GLU A 562 -0.77 10.08 72.03
C GLU A 562 -0.76 9.50 73.46
N ASN A 563 0.42 9.28 74.03
CA ASN A 563 0.56 8.79 75.42
C ASN A 563 -0.09 7.42 75.71
N ILE A 564 -0.44 6.65 74.68
CA ILE A 564 -1.00 5.31 74.86
C ILE A 564 0.08 4.39 75.44
N PRO A 565 -0.23 3.58 76.47
CA PRO A 565 0.74 2.68 77.09
C PRO A 565 1.43 1.73 76.11
N ILE A 566 2.68 1.38 76.42
CA ILE A 566 3.45 0.38 75.66
C ILE A 566 2.71 -0.96 75.68
N GLY A 567 2.66 -1.64 74.53
CA GLY A 567 1.96 -2.91 74.33
C GLY A 567 0.48 -2.76 73.98
N SER A 568 -0.03 -1.54 73.84
CA SER A 568 -1.41 -1.30 73.43
C SER A 568 -1.63 -1.66 71.94
N PRO A 569 -2.81 -2.19 71.57
CA PRO A 569 -3.15 -2.45 70.17
C PRO A 569 -3.51 -1.15 69.43
N VAL A 570 -2.78 -0.87 68.35
CA VAL A 570 -3.04 0.25 67.43
C VAL A 570 -4.10 -0.17 66.43
N THR A 571 -3.81 -1.20 65.62
CA THR A 571 -4.72 -1.71 64.58
C THR A 571 -4.33 -3.14 64.20
N THR A 572 -5.13 -3.78 63.35
CA THR A 572 -4.79 -5.06 62.72
C THR A 572 -4.67 -4.85 61.22
N LEU A 573 -3.50 -5.16 60.66
CA LEU A 573 -3.28 -5.15 59.22
C LEU A 573 -3.87 -6.42 58.61
N ASN A 574 -4.58 -6.25 57.50
CA ASN A 574 -5.11 -7.36 56.72
C ASN A 574 -4.40 -7.39 55.37
N ALA A 575 -3.81 -8.53 55.04
CA ALA A 575 -3.28 -8.82 53.72
C ALA A 575 -3.82 -10.16 53.27
N SER A 576 -4.15 -10.26 51.99
CA SER A 576 -4.61 -11.48 51.34
C SER A 576 -3.71 -11.77 50.15
N ASP A 577 -3.37 -13.03 50.00
CA ASP A 577 -2.66 -13.52 48.83
C ASP A 577 -3.65 -13.71 47.67
N PRO A 578 -3.41 -13.15 46.47
CA PRO A 578 -4.23 -13.39 45.30
C PRO A 578 -4.28 -14.87 44.90
N ASP A 579 -3.18 -15.61 45.09
CA ASP A 579 -2.97 -16.98 44.60
C ASP A 579 -4.02 -17.96 45.16
N SER A 580 -5.14 -18.13 44.44
CA SER A 580 -6.33 -18.78 44.99
C SER A 580 -6.22 -20.30 45.09
N LEU A 581 -5.38 -20.91 44.26
CA LEU A 581 -5.14 -22.36 44.23
C LEU A 581 -4.00 -22.80 45.16
N GLN A 582 -3.26 -21.84 45.72
CA GLN A 582 -2.13 -22.11 46.60
C GLN A 582 -2.51 -21.71 48.03
N THR A 583 -2.65 -22.68 48.93
CA THR A 583 -2.87 -22.36 50.34
C THR A 583 -1.55 -21.87 50.96
N GLN A 584 -1.31 -20.56 50.89
CA GLN A 584 -0.10 -19.91 51.38
C GLN A 584 -0.33 -19.23 52.73
N SER A 585 0.74 -19.16 53.53
CA SER A 585 0.74 -18.54 54.85
C SER A 585 1.48 -17.20 54.80
N ILE A 586 0.79 -16.13 55.18
CA ILE A 586 1.32 -14.77 55.16
C ILE A 586 2.01 -14.45 56.50
N LYS A 587 3.22 -13.88 56.42
CA LYS A 587 3.96 -13.34 57.58
C LYS A 587 4.16 -11.84 57.45
N PHE A 588 3.79 -11.11 58.50
CA PHE A 588 3.95 -9.66 58.59
C PHE A 588 5.27 -9.27 59.25
N ALA A 589 5.89 -8.20 58.76
CA ALA A 589 7.07 -7.58 59.36
C ALA A 589 7.04 -6.05 59.21
N VAL A 590 7.78 -5.35 60.07
CA VAL A 590 7.98 -3.90 59.95
C VAL A 590 9.05 -3.65 58.89
N LEU A 591 8.73 -2.89 57.85
CA LEU A 591 9.69 -2.51 56.81
C LEU A 591 10.32 -1.15 57.11
N LYS A 592 9.51 -0.16 57.50
CA LYS A 592 9.96 1.19 57.83
C LYS A 592 9.12 1.80 58.94
N ASP A 593 9.78 2.15 60.04
CA ASP A 593 9.18 2.81 61.20
C ASP A 593 10.16 3.89 61.73
N PRO A 594 10.03 5.16 61.29
CA PRO A 594 11.05 6.19 61.52
C PRO A 594 11.44 6.42 62.99
N ALA A 595 10.46 6.33 63.90
CA ALA A 595 10.65 6.56 65.33
C ALA A 595 10.75 5.26 66.16
N GLY A 596 10.55 4.08 65.55
CA GLY A 596 10.61 2.79 66.26
C GLY A 596 9.49 2.56 67.27
N TRP A 597 8.31 3.17 67.04
CA TRP A 597 7.17 3.15 67.95
C TRP A 597 6.23 1.95 67.78
N LEU A 598 6.37 1.20 66.68
CA LEU A 598 5.42 0.19 66.28
C LEU A 598 6.09 -1.19 66.15
N GLY A 599 5.39 -2.22 66.60
CA GLY A 599 5.72 -3.61 66.34
C GLY A 599 4.51 -4.34 65.75
N VAL A 600 4.73 -5.33 64.88
CA VAL A 600 3.65 -6.15 64.30
C VAL A 600 3.79 -7.60 64.72
N HIS A 601 2.67 -8.24 65.04
CA HIS A 601 2.63 -9.67 65.27
C HIS A 601 2.75 -10.43 63.94
N PRO A 602 3.72 -11.35 63.77
CA PRO A 602 4.06 -11.93 62.46
C PRO A 602 2.94 -12.73 61.80
N VAL A 603 2.06 -13.38 62.57
CA VAL A 603 0.92 -14.15 62.02
C VAL A 603 -0.42 -13.41 62.08
N LYS A 604 -0.69 -12.69 63.17
CA LYS A 604 -2.01 -12.05 63.40
C LYS A 604 -2.15 -10.69 62.72
N GLY A 605 -1.06 -10.07 62.25
CA GLY A 605 -1.07 -8.72 61.69
C GLY A 605 -1.41 -7.61 62.70
N THR A 606 -1.56 -7.91 63.99
CA THR A 606 -1.86 -6.92 65.03
C THR A 606 -0.63 -6.04 65.28
N VAL A 607 -0.81 -4.73 65.11
CA VAL A 607 0.20 -3.70 65.35
C VAL A 607 0.04 -3.18 66.78
N ASN A 608 1.09 -3.28 67.58
CA ASN A 608 1.14 -2.82 68.96
C ASN A 608 2.19 -1.72 69.13
N THR A 609 2.03 -0.88 70.14
CA THR A 609 3.02 0.14 70.52
C THR A 609 4.24 -0.50 71.19
N THR A 610 5.45 -0.21 70.70
CA THR A 610 6.74 -0.58 71.33
C THR A 610 7.32 0.57 72.14
N ALA A 611 6.91 1.80 71.82
CA ALA A 611 7.22 3.01 72.58
C ALA A 611 5.95 3.87 72.71
N ILE A 612 6.03 4.92 73.52
CA ILE A 612 4.95 5.89 73.68
C ILE A 612 4.88 6.75 72.41
N LEU A 613 3.69 6.85 71.82
CA LEU A 613 3.41 7.72 70.69
C LEU A 613 3.37 9.17 71.20
N ASP A 614 4.03 10.08 70.48
CA ASP A 614 4.24 11.48 70.84
C ASP A 614 3.94 12.36 69.62
N ARG A 615 2.93 13.24 69.70
CA ARG A 615 2.49 14.06 68.57
C ARG A 615 3.48 15.19 68.29
N GLU A 616 4.17 15.72 69.29
CA GLU A 616 5.14 16.82 69.18
C GLU A 616 6.50 16.36 68.64
N SER A 617 6.67 15.06 68.43
CA SER A 617 7.86 14.45 67.87
C SER A 617 8.20 14.96 66.46
N PRO A 618 9.48 15.14 66.11
CA PRO A 618 9.90 15.56 64.76
C PRO A 618 9.54 14.54 63.65
N TYR A 619 9.17 13.31 64.01
CA TYR A 619 8.75 12.28 63.05
C TYR A 619 7.26 12.37 62.68
N VAL A 620 6.50 13.21 63.37
CA VAL A 620 5.08 13.48 63.08
C VAL A 620 4.98 14.74 62.23
N GLN A 621 4.25 14.65 61.13
CA GLN A 621 4.00 15.78 60.22
C GLN A 621 2.49 15.94 60.05
N ASP A 622 1.98 17.16 60.23
CA ASP A 622 0.55 17.46 60.12
C ASP A 622 -0.34 16.54 60.98
N ASN A 623 0.09 16.25 62.22
CA ASN A 623 -0.55 15.29 63.15
C ASN A 623 -0.62 13.85 62.61
N THR A 624 0.19 13.50 61.60
CA THR A 624 0.24 12.16 61.03
C THR A 624 1.61 11.52 61.18
N TYR A 625 1.59 10.26 61.60
CA TYR A 625 2.74 9.37 61.67
C TYR A 625 2.56 8.25 60.65
N THR A 626 3.54 8.06 59.77
CA THR A 626 3.47 7.07 58.68
C THR A 626 4.51 5.98 58.88
N ALA A 627 4.05 4.72 58.86
CA ALA A 627 4.90 3.53 58.91
C ALA A 627 4.54 2.58 57.75
N VAL A 628 5.53 1.82 57.28
CA VAL A 628 5.37 0.85 56.19
C VAL A 628 5.65 -0.55 56.72
N PHE A 629 4.74 -1.46 56.41
CA PHE A 629 4.80 -2.87 56.77
C PHE A 629 4.97 -3.70 55.51
N MET A 630 5.57 -4.88 55.64
CA MET A 630 5.63 -5.87 54.58
C MET A 630 4.90 -7.14 55.00
N ALA A 631 4.31 -7.81 54.02
CA ALA A 631 3.76 -9.14 54.13
C ALA A 631 4.53 -10.05 53.16
N MET A 632 4.94 -11.22 53.62
CA MET A 632 5.69 -12.20 52.84
C MET A 632 4.93 -13.52 52.87
N ASP A 633 4.69 -14.10 51.70
CA ASP A 633 4.13 -15.43 51.58
C ASP A 633 5.16 -16.53 51.92
N ASN A 634 4.76 -17.79 51.76
CA ASN A 634 5.66 -18.94 51.83
C ASN A 634 5.79 -19.66 50.48
N GLY A 635 5.58 -18.93 49.39
CA GLY A 635 5.78 -19.36 48.01
C GLY A 635 7.22 -19.75 47.69
N ASN A 636 7.43 -20.32 46.50
CA ASN A 636 8.77 -20.64 46.00
C ASN A 636 8.94 -20.21 44.53
N PRO A 637 9.64 -19.09 44.26
CA PRO A 637 10.25 -18.18 45.22
C PRO A 637 9.21 -17.42 46.05
N PRO A 638 9.54 -16.97 47.27
CA PRO A 638 8.58 -16.23 48.08
C PRO A 638 8.39 -14.81 47.51
N ALA A 639 7.14 -14.34 47.45
CA ALA A 639 6.82 -12.97 47.08
C ALA A 639 6.43 -12.13 48.30
N THR A 640 6.51 -10.81 48.11
CA THR A 640 6.31 -9.83 49.18
C THR A 640 5.44 -8.69 48.70
N GLY A 641 4.48 -8.28 49.53
CA GLY A 641 3.75 -7.03 49.36
C GLY A 641 4.07 -6.03 50.46
N THR A 642 3.79 -4.76 50.20
CA THR A 642 3.98 -3.66 51.15
C THR A 642 2.67 -2.93 51.40
N GLY A 643 2.43 -2.54 52.64
CA GLY A 643 1.25 -1.77 53.03
C GLY A 643 1.63 -0.59 53.92
N THR A 644 0.92 0.52 53.78
CA THR A 644 1.17 1.76 54.49
C THR A 644 0.15 1.97 55.60
N LEU A 645 0.63 2.22 56.82
CA LEU A 645 -0.19 2.63 57.96
C LEU A 645 0.01 4.12 58.22
N VAL A 646 -1.08 4.87 58.16
CA VAL A 646 -1.13 6.30 58.51
C VAL A 646 -1.89 6.43 59.82
N ILE A 647 -1.20 6.88 60.86
CA ILE A 647 -1.75 7.11 62.19
C ILE A 647 -1.94 8.62 62.35
N THR A 648 -3.19 9.05 62.50
CA THR A 648 -3.50 10.41 62.96
C THR A 648 -3.44 10.43 64.48
N LEU A 649 -2.55 11.25 65.04
CA LEU A 649 -2.40 11.42 66.48
C LEU A 649 -3.31 12.55 66.98
N GLU A 650 -4.17 12.20 67.94
CA GLU A 650 -4.93 13.15 68.75
C GLU A 650 -4.06 13.64 69.91
N ASP A 651 -4.14 14.94 70.15
CA ASP A 651 -3.36 15.70 71.14
C ASP A 651 -3.92 15.52 72.56
N ASP A 652 -3.04 15.22 73.51
CA ASP A 652 -3.30 15.21 74.95
C ASP A 652 -2.51 16.35 75.61
N ASN A 653 -3.10 17.04 76.59
CA ASN A 653 -2.43 18.16 77.27
C ASN A 653 -1.28 17.68 78.16
N ASP A 654 -0.07 17.52 77.61
CA ASP A 654 1.11 17.01 78.31
C ASP A 654 2.32 17.96 78.28
N ASN A 655 2.29 19.01 77.45
CA ASN A 655 3.31 20.04 77.44
C ASN A 655 2.80 21.29 78.17
N PRO A 656 3.51 21.75 79.23
CA PRO A 656 3.11 22.98 79.91
C PRO A 656 3.59 24.23 79.13
N PRO A 657 2.82 25.34 79.12
CA PRO A 657 3.13 26.52 78.33
C PRO A 657 4.34 27.29 78.86
N SER A 658 4.97 28.06 77.97
CA SER A 658 6.12 28.94 78.26
C SER A 658 5.88 30.36 77.74
N VAL A 659 6.55 31.37 78.33
CA VAL A 659 6.46 32.75 77.81
C VAL A 659 7.49 33.02 76.73
N PHE A 660 7.18 33.96 75.83
CA PHE A 660 8.15 34.60 74.95
C PHE A 660 7.83 36.10 74.79
N PRO A 661 8.82 36.99 74.61
CA PRO A 661 10.26 36.72 74.64
C PRO A 661 10.82 36.53 76.06
N ASP A 662 11.90 35.76 76.19
CA ASP A 662 12.58 35.50 77.49
C ASP A 662 13.32 36.71 78.05
N VAL A 663 13.59 37.70 77.19
CA VAL A 663 14.34 38.92 77.54
C VAL A 663 13.53 40.14 77.11
N ALA A 664 13.30 41.03 78.06
CA ALA A 664 12.70 42.33 77.83
C ALA A 664 13.71 43.43 78.16
N ARG A 665 13.67 44.55 77.44
CA ARG A 665 14.56 45.69 77.66
C ARG A 665 13.72 46.94 77.86
N VAL A 666 13.99 47.69 78.92
CA VAL A 666 13.27 48.93 79.26
C VAL A 666 14.25 50.06 79.57
N CYS A 667 13.91 51.29 79.23
CA CYS A 667 14.72 52.46 79.55
C CYS A 667 14.47 52.90 81.00
N GLU A 668 15.53 53.21 81.76
CA GLU A 668 15.46 53.71 83.14
C GLU A 668 14.60 54.99 83.26
N ASP A 669 14.68 55.88 82.25
CA ASP A 669 13.96 57.17 82.20
C ASP A 669 12.72 57.16 81.29
N SER A 670 12.16 55.98 80.99
CA SER A 670 10.97 55.89 80.14
C SER A 670 9.77 56.59 80.80
N LYS A 671 9.01 57.36 80.01
CA LYS A 671 7.67 57.85 80.41
C LYS A 671 6.59 56.79 80.20
N ASP A 672 6.85 55.82 79.34
CA ASP A 672 5.99 54.66 79.13
C ASP A 672 6.39 53.55 80.11
N LEU A 673 5.44 53.16 80.96
CA LEU A 673 5.61 52.11 81.95
C LEU A 673 5.33 50.72 81.39
N ASN A 674 4.92 50.59 80.13
CA ASN A 674 4.79 49.32 79.45
C ASN A 674 6.18 48.76 79.12
N VAL A 675 6.48 47.56 79.64
CA VAL A 675 7.79 46.93 79.52
C VAL A 675 7.87 46.06 78.28
N VAL A 676 6.96 45.08 78.19
CA VAL A 676 6.94 44.09 77.11
C VAL A 676 5.56 43.46 77.01
N ILE A 677 5.15 43.12 75.79
CA ILE A 677 4.02 42.22 75.55
C ILE A 677 4.59 40.81 75.50
N VAL A 678 4.13 39.95 76.40
CA VAL A 678 4.56 38.55 76.49
C VAL A 678 3.47 37.66 75.92
N GLY A 679 3.85 36.76 75.01
CA GLY A 679 2.99 35.71 74.47
C GLY A 679 3.24 34.39 75.20
N GLY A 680 2.22 33.54 75.29
CA GLY A 680 2.38 32.14 75.65
C GLY A 680 2.69 31.30 74.41
N ARG A 681 3.59 30.34 74.55
CA ARG A 681 3.91 29.31 73.56
C ARG A 681 3.76 27.95 74.21
N ASP A 682 2.95 27.12 73.58
CA ASP A 682 2.78 25.71 73.89
C ASP A 682 3.16 24.87 72.68
N LYS A 683 3.56 23.62 72.90
CA LYS A 683 3.76 22.66 71.81
C LYS A 683 2.47 21.94 71.43
N ASP A 684 1.52 21.86 72.36
CA ASP A 684 0.22 21.23 72.15
C ASP A 684 -0.63 22.02 71.14
N ILE A 685 -1.72 21.41 70.64
CA ILE A 685 -2.67 22.07 69.74
C ILE A 685 -3.92 22.54 70.50
N SER A 686 -4.65 23.52 69.95
CA SER A 686 -5.94 23.94 70.52
C SER A 686 -6.90 22.75 70.59
N PRO A 687 -7.56 22.49 71.74
CA PRO A 687 -7.78 23.37 72.89
C PRO A 687 -6.78 23.24 74.06
N ASN A 688 -5.76 22.41 73.95
CA ASN A 688 -4.79 22.17 75.02
C ASN A 688 -3.73 23.27 75.12
N ALA A 689 -3.53 24.05 74.06
CA ALA A 689 -2.65 25.23 74.07
C ALA A 689 -3.37 26.54 74.48
N ASP A 690 -3.75 27.37 73.51
CA ASP A 690 -4.37 28.68 73.75
C ASP A 690 -5.89 28.57 73.98
N PRO A 691 -6.50 29.45 74.81
CA PRO A 691 -5.99 30.68 75.41
C PRO A 691 -5.15 30.53 76.70
N PHE A 692 -4.10 31.33 76.81
CA PHE A 692 -3.21 31.35 77.98
C PHE A 692 -3.68 32.30 79.10
N LYS A 693 -3.43 31.90 80.35
CA LYS A 693 -3.55 32.73 81.55
C LYS A 693 -2.15 33.03 82.10
N ILE A 694 -1.71 34.29 82.01
CA ILE A 694 -0.38 34.74 82.44
C ILE A 694 -0.53 35.60 83.70
N GLU A 695 0.09 35.16 84.80
CA GLU A 695 0.04 35.82 86.11
C GLU A 695 1.45 36.00 86.70
N LEU A 696 1.58 36.88 87.70
CA LEU A 696 2.83 37.06 88.43
C LEU A 696 3.15 35.81 89.27
N GLY A 697 4.42 35.45 89.37
CA GLY A 697 4.88 34.35 90.22
C GLY A 697 4.64 34.59 91.71
N LYS A 698 4.65 33.52 92.51
CA LYS A 698 4.31 33.51 93.95
C LYS A 698 5.39 34.14 94.88
N GLN A 699 6.17 35.10 94.40
CA GLN A 699 7.19 35.78 95.18
C GLN A 699 6.62 37.04 95.87
N PRO A 700 6.85 37.23 97.18
CA PRO A 700 6.27 38.35 97.93
C PRO A 700 6.81 39.70 97.45
N GLY A 701 5.91 40.64 97.18
CA GLY A 701 6.26 42.03 96.82
C GLY A 701 6.32 42.35 95.33
N LEU A 702 6.14 41.36 94.43
CA LEU A 702 6.10 41.62 92.99
C LEU A 702 4.97 42.55 92.56
N GLU A 703 3.78 42.40 93.15
CA GLU A 703 2.59 43.20 92.84
C GLU A 703 2.76 44.70 93.15
N LYS A 704 3.77 45.06 93.95
CA LYS A 704 4.10 46.47 94.24
C LYS A 704 4.93 47.13 93.12
N THR A 705 5.51 46.33 92.23
CA THR A 705 6.46 46.78 91.21
C THR A 705 5.99 46.47 89.80
N TRP A 706 5.38 45.29 89.61
CA TRP A 706 4.97 44.76 88.32
C TRP A 706 3.45 44.59 88.27
N LYS A 707 2.88 44.84 87.10
CA LYS A 707 1.47 44.61 86.82
C LYS A 707 1.36 43.89 85.47
N VAL A 708 0.66 42.77 85.47
CA VAL A 708 0.36 41.99 84.26
C VAL A 708 -1.11 42.22 83.92
N THR A 709 -1.38 42.67 82.70
CA THR A 709 -2.75 42.87 82.19
C THR A 709 -2.95 42.07 80.91
N LYS A 710 -4.01 41.26 80.86
CA LYS A 710 -4.36 40.50 79.67
C LYS A 710 -4.65 41.44 78.49
N VAL A 711 -3.99 41.22 77.36
CA VAL A 711 -4.20 42.00 76.12
C VAL A 711 -5.20 41.27 75.23
N ASN A 712 -4.93 40.00 74.96
CA ASN A 712 -5.82 39.12 74.18
C ASN A 712 -5.77 37.69 74.73
N SER A 713 -6.27 36.70 73.99
CA SER A 713 -6.26 35.28 74.40
C SER A 713 -4.87 34.67 74.57
N THR A 714 -3.84 35.20 73.88
CA THR A 714 -2.50 34.60 73.81
C THR A 714 -1.40 35.47 74.44
N HIS A 715 -1.63 36.76 74.60
CA HIS A 715 -0.66 37.76 75.02
C HIS A 715 -1.14 38.58 76.22
N SER A 716 -0.20 38.94 77.08
CA SER A 716 -0.39 39.83 78.22
C SER A 716 0.66 40.94 78.24
N GLN A 717 0.27 42.15 78.65
CA GLN A 717 1.15 43.29 78.80
C GLN A 717 1.76 43.28 80.21
N VAL A 718 3.08 43.27 80.27
CA VAL A 718 3.83 43.50 81.50
C VAL A 718 4.13 44.99 81.61
N SER A 719 3.77 45.60 82.73
CA SER A 719 3.95 47.02 83.02
C SER A 719 4.57 47.23 84.39
N LEU A 720 5.29 48.35 84.54
CA LEU A 720 5.85 48.83 85.80
C LEU A 720 4.85 49.73 86.51
N LEU A 721 4.86 49.71 87.83
CA LEU A 721 4.12 50.69 88.64
C LEU A 721 4.95 51.93 88.98
N HIS A 722 6.28 51.82 88.89
CA HIS A 722 7.26 52.89 89.11
C HIS A 722 8.57 52.58 88.37
N ASN A 723 9.38 53.62 88.08
CA ASN A 723 10.66 53.44 87.38
C ASN A 723 11.66 52.63 88.23
N LEU A 724 12.37 51.73 87.56
CA LEU A 724 13.41 50.90 88.16
C LEU A 724 14.80 51.46 87.85
N LYS A 725 15.76 51.21 88.76
CA LYS A 725 17.17 51.57 88.54
C LYS A 725 17.81 50.63 87.52
N ARG A 726 18.89 51.07 86.86
CA ARG A 726 19.69 50.23 85.96
C ARG A 726 20.17 48.94 86.64
N ALA A 727 19.57 47.82 86.30
CA ALA A 727 19.93 46.47 86.74
C ALA A 727 19.22 45.41 85.85
N ASN A 728 19.60 44.14 86.03
CA ASN A 728 18.88 43.00 85.48
C ASN A 728 17.91 42.47 86.55
N TYR A 729 16.63 42.46 86.24
CA TYR A 729 15.57 41.92 87.10
C TYR A 729 15.06 40.61 86.51
N ASN A 730 14.90 39.59 87.36
CA ASN A 730 14.24 38.35 86.96
C ASN A 730 12.78 38.40 87.42
N LEU A 731 11.87 38.36 86.46
CA LEU A 731 10.43 38.40 86.69
C LEU A 731 9.86 36.99 86.50
N PRO A 732 9.52 36.26 87.58
CA PRO A 732 8.81 34.99 87.45
C PRO A 732 7.36 35.24 87.03
N LEU A 733 6.94 34.60 85.95
CA LEU A 733 5.57 34.55 85.46
C LEU A 733 5.06 33.11 85.48
N ILE A 734 3.82 32.94 85.93
CA ILE A 734 3.11 31.66 85.84
C ILE A 734 2.22 31.74 84.59
N VAL A 735 2.45 30.82 83.65
CA VAL A 735 1.58 30.65 82.48
C VAL A 735 0.78 29.38 82.69
N THR A 736 -0.52 29.43 82.43
CA THR A 736 -1.43 28.28 82.46
C THR A 736 -2.15 28.18 81.13
N ASP A 737 -2.24 26.96 80.60
CA ASP A 737 -2.94 26.67 79.35
C ASP A 737 -4.46 26.58 79.55
N SER A 738 -5.18 26.25 78.48
CA SER A 738 -6.63 26.00 78.51
C SER A 738 -7.03 24.53 78.51
N GLY A 739 -6.05 23.62 78.59
CA GLY A 739 -6.27 22.18 78.56
C GLY A 739 -7.01 21.66 79.80
N LYS A 740 -7.39 20.38 79.75
CA LYS A 740 -8.10 19.69 80.85
C LYS A 740 -7.44 18.34 81.16
N PRO A 741 -6.73 18.20 82.30
CA PRO A 741 -6.46 19.21 83.33
C PRO A 741 -5.53 20.32 82.81
N PRO A 742 -5.64 21.56 83.33
CA PRO A 742 -4.77 22.64 82.89
C PRO A 742 -3.36 22.46 83.44
N LEU A 743 -2.34 22.59 82.59
CA LEU A 743 -0.95 22.59 83.02
C LEU A 743 -0.45 24.02 83.19
N SER A 744 0.48 24.20 84.12
CA SER A 744 1.08 25.50 84.40
C SER A 744 2.57 25.40 84.63
N ASN A 745 3.32 26.37 84.13
CA ASN A 745 4.76 26.46 84.30
C ASN A 745 5.15 27.83 84.88
N SER A 746 6.19 27.84 85.71
CA SER A 746 6.80 29.07 86.21
C SER A 746 8.02 29.39 85.36
N THR A 747 7.90 30.40 84.50
CA THR A 747 8.97 30.87 83.60
C THR A 747 9.51 32.21 84.07
N GLU A 748 10.80 32.47 83.85
CA GLU A 748 11.43 33.74 84.27
C GLU A 748 11.77 34.61 83.06
N ILE A 749 11.27 35.85 83.04
CA ILE A 749 11.65 36.85 82.05
C ILE A 749 12.76 37.73 82.63
N LYS A 750 13.85 37.87 81.88
CA LYS A 750 14.95 38.78 82.23
C LYS A 750 14.64 40.18 81.72
N VAL A 751 14.32 41.09 82.63
CA VAL A 751 14.10 42.51 82.33
C VAL A 751 15.39 43.28 82.54
N GLN A 752 15.99 43.75 81.45
CA GLN A 752 17.19 44.57 81.46
C GLN A 752 16.79 46.05 81.45
N VAL A 753 17.07 46.75 82.55
CA VAL A 753 16.88 48.20 82.61
C VAL A 753 18.14 48.88 82.09
N CYS A 754 18.01 49.62 80.99
CA CYS A 754 19.10 50.17 80.21
C CYS A 754 19.07 51.70 80.19
N THR A 755 20.22 52.32 79.93
CA THR A 755 20.30 53.78 79.75
C THR A 755 20.02 54.12 78.29
N CYS A 756 19.08 55.04 78.05
CA CYS A 756 18.66 55.42 76.71
C CYS A 756 19.06 56.87 76.41
N LYS A 757 19.97 57.09 75.44
CA LYS A 757 20.38 58.42 74.98
C LYS A 757 20.18 58.51 73.47
N LYS A 758 19.44 59.55 73.01
CA LYS A 758 19.22 59.85 71.58
C LYS A 758 18.85 58.60 70.74
N ASN A 759 17.83 57.84 71.16
CA ASN A 759 17.34 56.60 70.52
C ASN A 759 18.33 55.43 70.44
N LYS A 760 19.47 55.46 71.15
CA LYS A 760 20.34 54.30 71.35
C LYS A 760 20.16 53.77 72.77
N MET A 761 19.81 52.49 72.88
CA MET A 761 19.66 51.76 74.14
C MET A 761 20.98 51.06 74.48
N ASP A 762 21.56 51.40 75.63
CA ASP A 762 22.79 50.78 76.12
C ASP A 762 22.50 49.92 77.36
N CYS A 763 22.55 48.60 77.14
CA CYS A 763 22.26 47.55 78.12
C CYS A 763 23.53 46.84 78.64
N SER A 764 24.72 47.37 78.36
CA SER A 764 25.98 46.76 78.79
C SER A 764 26.07 46.77 80.32
N SER A 765 26.08 45.62 80.98
CA SER A 765 26.30 45.56 82.42
C SER A 765 27.73 46.02 82.75
N ALA A 766 27.89 46.95 83.71
CA ALA A 766 29.18 47.26 84.29
C ALA A 766 29.73 45.98 84.97
N GLY A 767 30.84 45.44 84.45
CA GLY A 767 31.53 44.28 85.02
C GLY A 767 31.85 43.16 84.03
N THR A 768 32.47 43.47 82.89
CA THR A 768 33.22 42.46 82.13
C THR A 768 34.56 42.21 82.83
N LEU A 769 34.67 41.06 83.52
CA LEU A 769 35.96 40.48 83.86
C LEU A 769 36.65 40.13 82.53
N HIS A 770 37.81 40.73 82.25
CA HIS A 770 38.62 40.45 81.07
C HIS A 770 39.05 38.97 81.07
N ILE A 771 38.34 38.13 80.31
CA ILE A 771 38.82 36.79 79.96
C ILE A 771 39.84 36.97 78.83
N SER A 772 41.08 36.57 79.11
CA SER A 772 42.21 36.70 78.18
C SER A 772 41.94 35.96 76.88
N VAL A 773 42.28 36.60 75.76
CA VAL A 773 42.22 36.09 74.38
C VAL A 773 42.91 34.72 74.20
N ALA A 774 43.74 34.29 75.16
CA ALA A 774 44.35 32.96 75.20
C ALA A 774 43.34 31.79 75.33
N LEU A 775 42.17 31.99 75.92
CA LEU A 775 41.17 30.92 76.09
C LEU A 775 40.38 30.63 74.81
N VAL A 776 40.15 31.65 73.98
CA VAL A 776 39.41 31.49 72.70
C VAL A 776 40.26 30.76 71.66
N LEU A 777 41.59 30.96 71.67
CA LEU A 777 42.53 30.20 70.83
C LEU A 777 42.70 28.74 71.29
N CYS A 778 42.46 28.43 72.56
CA CYS A 778 42.53 27.07 73.08
C CYS A 778 41.31 26.22 72.66
N PHE A 779 40.12 26.84 72.58
CA PHE A 779 38.90 26.16 72.10
C PHE A 779 38.88 25.90 70.59
N SER A 780 39.48 26.79 69.78
CA SER A 780 39.60 26.54 68.34
C SER A 780 40.59 25.41 68.02
N PHE A 781 41.67 25.26 68.80
CA PHE A 781 42.58 24.12 68.69
C PHE A 781 41.94 22.80 69.16
N PHE A 782 41.07 22.83 70.17
CA PHE A 782 40.34 21.64 70.63
C PHE A 782 39.28 21.17 69.63
N ALA A 783 38.62 22.08 68.91
CA ALA A 783 37.65 21.74 67.87
C ALA A 783 38.31 21.04 66.66
N LEU A 784 39.49 21.52 66.24
CA LEU A 784 40.28 20.91 65.17
C LEU A 784 40.82 19.51 65.55
N PHE A 785 41.16 19.28 66.82
CA PHE A 785 41.54 17.95 67.32
C PHE A 785 40.35 16.97 67.43
N CYS A 786 39.13 17.48 67.64
CA CYS A 786 37.94 16.66 67.72
C CYS A 786 37.47 16.17 66.34
N GLU A 787 37.54 17.01 65.30
CA GLU A 787 37.26 16.60 63.92
C GLU A 787 38.28 15.57 63.40
N PHE A 788 39.56 15.72 63.74
CA PHE A 788 40.59 14.72 63.39
C PHE A 788 40.36 13.37 64.08
N SER A 789 39.82 13.36 65.31
CA SER A 789 39.49 12.13 66.04
C SER A 789 38.25 11.43 65.47
N PHE A 790 37.27 12.18 64.97
CA PHE A 790 36.09 11.62 64.30
C PHE A 790 36.43 10.97 62.95
N LEU A 791 37.37 11.54 62.19
CA LEU A 791 37.85 10.97 60.92
C LEU A 791 38.64 9.65 61.12
N ILE A 792 39.36 9.50 62.24
CA ILE A 792 40.06 8.25 62.57
C ILE A 792 39.06 7.17 63.02
N PHE A 793 38.00 7.54 63.74
CA PHE A 793 36.97 6.58 64.20
C PHE A 793 36.09 6.06 63.05
N THR A 794 35.75 6.90 62.07
CA THR A 794 35.00 6.47 60.88
C THR A 794 35.85 5.58 59.96
N CYS A 795 37.17 5.82 59.89
CA CYS A 795 38.08 4.95 59.14
C CYS A 795 38.25 3.57 59.81
N LEU A 796 38.29 3.49 61.15
CA LEU A 796 38.36 2.21 61.88
C LEU A 796 37.04 1.40 61.85
N GLN A 797 35.88 2.05 61.74
CA GLN A 797 34.60 1.34 61.60
C GLN A 797 34.37 0.77 60.19
N ALA A 798 34.99 1.36 59.16
CA ALA A 798 34.93 0.83 57.80
C ALA A 798 35.72 -0.49 57.66
N ASP A 799 36.89 -0.61 58.32
CA ASP A 799 37.69 -1.85 58.30
C ASP A 799 37.06 -2.99 59.11
N ILE A 800 36.32 -2.69 60.19
CA ILE A 800 35.65 -3.72 61.01
C ILE A 800 34.37 -4.27 60.34
N LYS A 801 33.76 -3.54 59.40
CA LYS A 801 32.61 -4.04 58.62
C LYS A 801 33.02 -4.98 57.46
N MET A 802 34.25 -4.89 56.96
CA MET A 802 34.78 -5.81 55.95
C MET A 802 35.17 -7.19 56.52
N LEU A 803 35.45 -7.31 57.83
CA LEU A 803 35.85 -8.59 58.45
C LEU A 803 34.72 -9.47 58.99
N LYS A 804 33.44 -9.08 58.84
CA LYS A 804 32.27 -9.91 59.23
C LYS A 804 31.49 -10.50 58.05
N SER A 805 31.98 -10.35 56.82
CA SER A 805 31.40 -10.96 55.62
C SER A 805 32.14 -12.23 55.14
N VAL A 806 33.09 -12.73 55.93
CA VAL A 806 33.76 -14.03 55.69
C VAL A 806 33.87 -14.80 57.01
N VAL A 807 32.72 -15.22 57.56
CA VAL A 807 32.48 -16.45 58.34
C VAL A 807 31.03 -16.84 58.15
#